data_AF-A0A9N9DC15-F1
#
_entry.id   AF-A0A9N9DC15-F1
#
_cell.length_a   1.000
_cell.length_b   1.000
_cell.length_c   1.000
_cell.angle_alpha   90.00
_cell.angle_beta   90.00
_cell.angle_gamma   90.00
#
_symmetry.space_group_name_H-M   'P 1'
#
loop_
_entity.id
_entity.type
_entity.pdbx_description
1 polymer ?
#
loop_
_entity_poly.entity_id
_entity_poly.type
_entity_poly.pdbx_seq_one_letter_code
_entity_poly.pdbx_strand_id
1 'polypeptide(L)'
;QLYGFIRKNGDFVLKCYRQKQYKPDHKGLSFGKVSDKVESEVKPKWGLIERLPNAVKHPRPLVELSGKNINAREMENAPEAYPDFLNEEPTTSLIRSPVMTGKTKALRIILNSLAKEGSRLPCFVWVSYRKTLSSETKAKVNILQNAGLRVCNYQEVEGDLAICNWDVIIVQAESIHRLSLFGGRSYVVILDEVNAIMRQMNSGVHARESENAMRDLLKSAVHVLAMDAFANESTLNFLRQYRGEDIRVFDNKYQPHKGKSVKILYDPDKGSEAIRKGLKLLQEGKRVAFSVTSCKKARAIAVQASKLLKPDGSHVLSRVYFGQMDGKQRQEDFADINATWSGLDCVVYTSTVEAGISFEISNHFDSVIGISNINTGVHAEAFAQMFYRVRDCSHHTISLYNSKKTGIFKEPNRDLIRAELSALRPGDLPTAIKGHREWDKIADCYIIDSSPAVETYIEVEYQKRLSAKYFPEILCSLIASTGATLELISAEDTEKVKRNVISHTIKNTEKKIKGDDAESIANAPDITPDEAEILKQNPIRSFTDNITLQRHYLWKIYASGDIGGKNDIRDWGMNNDDWIKLCDKDFVEIYNNPEPLQYFRKLVYFRRQGSNATNSIENLEVKEEMQWEDSYDSMDPSSVDLHKFYSVKQWKAVHNLVQSIGFRDIDDMNILSGDDVTKVFKQSQEKI
;
A
#
# COMPACT_ATOMS: atom_id res chain seq x y z
N GLN A 1 3.51 50.08 4.86
CA GLN A 1 3.96 48.88 4.13
C GLN A 1 4.52 49.30 2.76
N LEU A 2 5.63 48.69 2.33
CA LEU A 2 6.19 48.81 0.98
C LEU A 2 5.75 47.57 0.19
N TYR A 3 5.07 47.77 -0.94
CA TYR A 3 4.67 46.68 -1.82
C TYR A 3 5.31 46.87 -3.19
N GLY A 4 5.88 45.78 -3.71
CA GLY A 4 6.46 45.72 -5.04
C GLY A 4 5.69 44.75 -5.90
N PHE A 5 5.31 45.15 -7.10
CA PHE A 5 4.64 44.27 -8.07
C PHE A 5 5.24 44.45 -9.46
N ILE A 6 5.41 43.33 -10.15
CA ILE A 6 5.92 43.26 -11.52
C ILE A 6 4.72 43.37 -12.47
N ARG A 7 4.71 44.40 -13.31
CA ARG A 7 3.68 44.57 -14.34
C ARG A 7 3.91 43.59 -15.50
N LYS A 8 2.87 43.31 -16.28
CA LYS A 8 2.92 42.38 -17.43
C LYS A 8 4.00 42.70 -18.47
N ASN A 9 4.50 43.94 -18.52
CA ASN A 9 5.60 44.37 -19.38
C ASN A 9 7.01 44.15 -18.77
N GLY A 10 7.10 43.60 -17.56
CA GLY A 10 8.36 43.23 -16.89
C GLY A 10 8.93 44.30 -15.95
N ASP A 11 8.28 45.44 -15.79
CA ASP A 11 8.75 46.50 -14.91
C ASP A 11 8.25 46.32 -13.47
N PHE A 12 9.14 46.54 -12.51
CA PHE A 12 8.84 46.42 -11.09
C PHE A 12 8.55 47.80 -10.51
N VAL A 13 7.36 47.93 -9.91
CA VAL A 13 6.93 49.18 -9.28
C VAL A 13 6.81 48.96 -7.78
N LEU A 14 7.55 49.76 -7.02
CA LEU A 14 7.55 49.75 -5.57
C LEU A 14 6.74 50.94 -5.05
N LYS A 15 5.65 50.69 -4.32
CA LYS A 15 4.84 51.73 -3.68
C LYS A 15 4.87 51.58 -2.17
N CYS A 16 5.12 52.68 -1.48
CA CYS A 16 5.06 52.77 -0.02
C CYS A 16 3.74 53.39 0.41
N TYR A 17 3.02 52.73 1.31
CA TYR A 17 1.85 53.26 2.00
C TYR A 17 2.14 53.45 3.49
N ARG A 18 1.91 54.66 4.00
CA ARG A 18 1.73 54.92 5.45
C ARG A 18 0.26 55.21 5.70
N GLN A 19 -0.34 54.50 6.66
CA GLN A 19 -1.77 54.59 6.97
C GLN A 19 -2.13 55.98 7.55
N LYS A 20 -3.30 56.48 7.13
CA LYS A 20 -3.99 57.74 7.52
C LYS A 20 -3.47 59.04 6.90
N GLN A 21 -3.62 59.18 5.58
CA GLN A 21 -4.17 60.37 4.87
C GLN A 21 -4.04 60.12 3.37
N TYR A 22 -5.16 60.08 2.65
CA TYR A 22 -5.16 60.04 1.19
C TYR A 22 -4.90 61.47 0.68
N LYS A 23 -3.79 61.70 -0.04
CA LYS A 23 -3.62 62.88 -0.91
C LYS A 23 -3.21 62.41 -2.32
N PRO A 24 -3.77 62.98 -3.41
CA PRO A 24 -3.74 62.35 -4.73
C PRO A 24 -2.39 62.39 -5.47
N ASP A 25 -1.41 63.15 -4.98
CA ASP A 25 -0.26 63.57 -5.81
C ASP A 25 1.10 62.94 -5.46
N HIS A 26 1.16 61.82 -4.73
CA HIS A 26 2.45 61.17 -4.46
C HIS A 26 2.93 60.25 -5.61
N LYS A 27 3.96 60.74 -6.33
CA LYS A 27 4.74 60.01 -7.34
C LYS A 27 5.46 58.80 -6.74
N GLY A 28 5.23 57.61 -7.28
CA GLY A 28 5.99 56.39 -6.96
C GLY A 28 7.24 56.23 -7.82
N LEU A 29 8.32 55.69 -7.24
CA LEU A 29 9.57 55.37 -7.93
C LEU A 29 9.43 54.03 -8.70
N SER A 30 9.73 54.04 -10.00
CA SER A 30 9.76 52.84 -10.86
C SER A 30 11.20 52.49 -11.21
N PHE A 31 11.59 51.22 -11.04
CA PHE A 31 12.89 50.71 -11.50
C PHE A 31 12.68 49.76 -12.70
N GLY A 32 13.54 49.88 -13.72
CA GLY A 32 13.48 49.05 -14.92
C GLY A 32 13.87 47.59 -14.65
N LYS A 33 13.20 46.68 -15.38
CA LYS A 33 13.36 45.21 -15.47
C LYS A 33 14.24 44.51 -14.42
N VAL A 34 13.57 43.80 -13.51
CA VAL A 34 14.15 42.84 -12.56
C VAL A 34 14.33 41.48 -13.26
N SER A 35 15.10 41.43 -14.34
CA SER A 35 15.45 40.15 -14.99
C SER A 35 16.84 39.64 -14.61
N ASP A 36 17.69 40.46 -13.99
CA ASP A 36 19.12 40.15 -13.99
C ASP A 36 19.74 39.88 -12.60
N LYS A 37 18.96 39.83 -11.50
CA LYS A 37 19.56 39.78 -10.13
C LYS A 37 18.89 38.88 -9.08
N VAL A 38 17.89 38.05 -9.40
CA VAL A 38 17.33 37.08 -8.45
C VAL A 38 17.14 35.74 -9.15
N GLU A 39 18.18 34.90 -9.14
CA GLU A 39 18.01 33.47 -9.41
C GLU A 39 17.30 32.87 -8.19
N SER A 40 16.04 32.43 -8.38
CA SER A 40 15.40 31.59 -7.38
C SER A 40 16.14 30.26 -7.33
N GLU A 41 16.73 29.90 -6.19
CA GLU A 41 17.18 28.52 -5.94
C GLU A 41 15.98 27.58 -5.72
N VAL A 42 15.08 27.49 -6.72
CA VAL A 42 14.23 26.31 -6.83
C VAL A 42 15.14 25.21 -7.34
N LYS A 43 15.69 24.37 -6.44
CA LYS A 43 16.36 23.14 -6.86
C LYS A 43 15.42 22.44 -7.87
N PRO A 44 15.87 22.14 -9.10
CA PRO A 44 15.01 21.51 -10.09
C PRO A 44 14.44 20.22 -9.49
N LYS A 45 13.15 19.96 -9.69
CA LYS A 45 12.58 18.66 -9.34
C LYS A 45 13.06 17.67 -10.38
N TRP A 46 14.09 16.89 -10.04
CA TRP A 46 14.70 15.98 -11.01
C TRP A 46 13.65 15.00 -11.51
N GLY A 47 13.47 14.90 -12.83
CA GLY A 47 12.57 13.93 -13.45
C GLY A 47 13.04 12.50 -13.14
N LEU A 48 12.18 11.48 -13.32
CA LEU A 48 12.62 10.07 -13.16
C LEU A 48 13.82 9.75 -14.05
N ILE A 49 13.89 10.37 -15.25
CA ILE A 49 15.02 10.30 -16.19
C ILE A 49 16.34 10.75 -15.56
N GLU A 50 16.31 11.72 -14.65
CA GLU A 50 17.52 12.28 -14.03
C GLU A 50 17.83 11.58 -12.70
N ARG A 51 16.80 11.19 -11.95
CA ARG A 51 16.93 10.50 -10.66
C ARG A 51 17.45 9.08 -10.80
N LEU A 52 16.95 8.33 -11.80
CA LEU A 52 17.26 6.91 -11.96
C LEU A 52 18.75 6.65 -12.28
N PRO A 53 19.40 7.38 -13.20
CA PRO A 53 20.85 7.23 -13.41
C PRO A 53 21.66 7.47 -12.14
N ASN A 54 21.29 8.47 -11.35
CA ASN A 54 21.96 8.76 -10.08
C ASN A 54 21.75 7.63 -9.07
N ALA A 55 20.52 7.11 -8.96
CA ALA A 55 20.20 5.97 -8.10
C ALA A 55 20.97 4.69 -8.47
N VAL A 56 21.17 4.45 -9.77
CA VAL A 56 21.92 3.30 -10.29
C VAL A 56 23.43 3.45 -10.09
N LYS A 57 23.98 4.65 -10.35
CA LYS A 57 25.41 4.93 -10.18
C LYS A 57 25.83 5.01 -8.71
N HIS A 58 24.95 5.54 -7.85
CA HIS A 58 25.23 5.82 -6.46
C HIS A 58 24.09 5.29 -5.56
N PRO A 59 23.83 3.97 -5.56
CA PRO A 59 22.86 3.39 -4.64
C PRO A 59 23.33 3.65 -3.20
N ARG A 60 22.41 4.12 -2.36
CA ARG A 60 22.76 4.40 -0.96
C ARG A 60 22.84 3.07 -0.21
N PRO A 61 23.88 2.82 0.59
CA PRO A 61 23.87 1.68 1.50
C PRO A 61 22.64 1.74 2.40
N LEU A 62 22.11 0.57 2.77
CA LEU A 62 21.13 0.51 3.86
C LEU A 62 21.77 1.08 5.13
N VAL A 63 21.00 1.87 5.87
CA VAL A 63 21.46 2.41 7.15
C VAL A 63 21.92 1.27 8.04
N GLU A 64 23.12 1.39 8.60
CA GLU A 64 23.62 0.40 9.55
C GLU A 64 22.80 0.44 10.83
N LEU A 65 22.32 -0.72 11.26
CA LEU A 65 21.70 -0.85 12.57
C LEU A 65 22.83 -1.14 13.57
N SER A 66 22.86 -0.44 14.69
CA SER A 66 23.80 -0.72 15.76
C SER A 66 23.56 -2.12 16.32
N GLY A 67 24.49 -3.04 16.10
CA GLY A 67 24.32 -4.45 16.42
C GLY A 67 25.53 -5.32 16.07
N LYS A 68 25.38 -6.64 16.29
CA LYS A 68 26.37 -7.63 15.90
C LYS A 68 26.26 -7.90 14.39
N ASN A 69 27.35 -7.66 13.67
CA ASN A 69 27.44 -8.05 12.27
C ASN A 69 27.73 -9.55 12.15
N ILE A 70 26.98 -10.24 11.31
CA ILE A 70 27.22 -11.64 10.92
C ILE A 70 27.33 -11.74 9.40
N ASN A 71 27.83 -12.86 8.89
CA ASN A 71 27.96 -13.09 7.44
C ASN A 71 27.62 -14.54 7.11
N ALA A 72 26.36 -14.89 7.30
CA ALA A 72 25.86 -16.26 7.15
C ALA A 72 25.11 -16.40 5.82
N ARG A 73 25.60 -17.28 4.94
CA ARG A 73 24.87 -17.66 3.73
C ARG A 73 23.53 -18.30 4.05
N GLU A 74 23.56 -19.25 4.98
CA GLU A 74 22.37 -19.87 5.57
C GLU A 74 22.36 -19.58 7.06
N MET A 75 21.23 -19.07 7.56
CA MET A 75 21.07 -18.68 8.97
C MET A 75 21.16 -19.86 9.94
N GLU A 76 21.06 -21.10 9.45
CA GLU A 76 21.34 -22.30 10.25
C GLU A 76 22.80 -22.34 10.76
N ASN A 77 23.72 -21.66 10.07
CA ASN A 77 25.12 -21.54 10.47
C ASN A 77 25.40 -20.35 11.41
N ALA A 78 24.36 -19.61 11.80
CA ALA A 78 24.45 -18.54 12.80
C ALA A 78 23.36 -18.71 13.88
N PRO A 79 23.33 -19.86 14.58
CA PRO A 79 22.31 -20.15 15.58
C PRO A 79 22.33 -19.14 16.74
N GLU A 80 23.46 -18.49 16.99
CA GLU A 80 23.59 -17.46 18.04
C GLU A 80 22.76 -16.19 17.78
N ALA A 81 22.26 -16.01 16.55
CA ALA A 81 21.32 -14.95 16.23
C ALA A 81 19.91 -15.20 16.80
N TYR A 82 19.60 -16.44 17.16
CA TYR A 82 18.31 -16.85 17.70
C TYR A 82 18.37 -16.88 19.23
N PRO A 83 17.30 -16.46 19.94
CA PRO A 83 17.23 -16.61 21.38
C PRO A 83 17.31 -18.07 21.82
N ASP A 84 17.90 -18.30 22.99
CA ASP A 84 17.67 -19.53 23.73
C ASP A 84 16.22 -19.50 24.24
N PHE A 85 15.33 -20.18 23.51
CA PHE A 85 13.90 -20.15 23.79
C PHE A 85 13.49 -20.88 25.08
N LEU A 86 14.41 -21.59 25.72
CA LEU A 86 14.16 -22.26 27.00
C LEU A 86 14.55 -21.38 28.21
N ASN A 87 15.29 -20.30 27.97
CA ASN A 87 15.68 -19.38 29.03
C ASN A 87 14.44 -18.61 29.56
N GLU A 88 14.38 -18.38 30.87
CA GLU A 88 13.31 -17.59 31.48
C GLU A 88 13.61 -16.09 31.45
N GLU A 89 14.86 -15.69 31.21
CA GLU A 89 15.25 -14.29 31.08
C GLU A 89 14.66 -13.67 29.80
N PRO A 90 13.88 -12.58 29.91
CA PRO A 90 13.28 -11.97 28.74
C PRO A 90 14.31 -11.40 27.78
N THR A 91 14.17 -11.67 26.47
CA THR A 91 15.07 -11.11 25.45
C THR A 91 14.33 -10.63 24.22
N THR A 92 14.78 -9.52 23.64
CA THR A 92 14.32 -9.04 22.32
C THR A 92 15.45 -9.19 21.32
N SER A 93 15.22 -9.85 20.19
CA SER A 93 16.24 -10.03 19.14
C SER A 93 15.68 -9.62 17.78
N LEU A 94 16.44 -8.81 17.05
CA LEU A 94 16.13 -8.39 15.68
C LEU A 94 17.17 -8.97 14.73
N ILE A 95 16.76 -9.88 13.85
CA ILE A 95 17.59 -10.41 12.78
C ILE A 95 17.27 -9.66 11.50
N ARG A 96 18.16 -8.75 11.11
CA ARG A 96 18.18 -8.23 9.75
C ARG A 96 19.01 -9.17 8.89
N SER A 97 18.37 -9.91 7.99
CA SER A 97 19.12 -10.79 7.09
C SER A 97 18.50 -10.87 5.70
N PRO A 98 19.31 -10.83 4.62
CA PRO A 98 18.81 -10.76 3.25
C PRO A 98 17.75 -11.81 2.92
N VAL A 99 16.99 -11.52 1.87
CA VAL A 99 16.15 -12.54 1.23
C VAL A 99 17.07 -13.69 0.76
N MET A 100 16.60 -14.94 0.82
CA MET A 100 17.34 -16.18 0.46
C MET A 100 18.35 -16.72 1.48
N THR A 101 18.48 -16.16 2.69
CA THR A 101 19.41 -16.70 3.71
C THR A 101 18.79 -17.76 4.62
N GLY A 102 17.52 -18.13 4.40
CA GLY A 102 16.87 -19.20 5.17
C GLY A 102 16.47 -18.84 6.60
N LYS A 103 16.23 -17.55 6.94
CA LYS A 103 15.77 -17.11 8.29
C LYS A 103 14.67 -18.00 8.88
N THR A 104 13.57 -18.17 8.15
CA THR A 104 12.42 -18.99 8.55
C THR A 104 12.74 -20.49 8.55
N LYS A 105 13.63 -20.96 7.65
CA LYS A 105 14.10 -22.37 7.60
C LYS A 105 14.89 -22.70 8.87
N ALA A 106 15.84 -21.85 9.25
CA ALA A 106 16.65 -22.02 10.46
C ALA A 106 15.79 -22.03 11.74
N LEU A 107 14.82 -21.10 11.86
CA LEU A 107 13.87 -21.11 12.97
C LEU A 107 13.10 -22.43 13.07
N ARG A 108 12.61 -22.97 11.94
CA ARG A 108 11.92 -24.28 11.92
C ARG A 108 12.81 -25.42 12.39
N ILE A 109 14.08 -25.43 12.00
CA ILE A 109 15.06 -26.45 12.42
C ILE A 109 15.25 -26.38 13.93
N ILE A 110 15.43 -25.19 14.49
CA ILE A 110 15.58 -24.98 15.94
C ILE A 110 14.35 -25.48 16.70
N LEU A 111 13.14 -25.07 16.29
CA LEU A 111 11.90 -25.51 16.94
C LEU A 111 11.70 -27.04 16.86
N ASN A 112 12.10 -27.67 15.76
CA ASN A 112 12.01 -29.11 15.59
C ASN A 112 13.03 -29.87 16.48
N SER A 113 14.21 -29.31 16.73
CA SER A 113 15.17 -29.88 17.70
C SER A 113 14.58 -29.84 19.11
N LEU A 114 14.10 -28.66 19.51
CA LEU A 114 13.50 -28.43 20.83
C LEU A 114 12.29 -29.33 21.09
N ALA A 115 11.46 -29.58 20.06
CA ALA A 115 10.32 -30.51 20.16
C ALA A 115 10.76 -31.96 20.44
N LYS A 116 11.86 -32.42 19.83
CA LYS A 116 12.37 -33.79 19.98
C LYS A 116 13.07 -34.02 21.32
N GLU A 117 13.61 -32.97 21.92
CA GLU A 117 14.31 -33.03 23.21
C GLU A 117 13.35 -33.23 24.41
N GLY A 118 12.03 -33.12 24.20
CA GLY A 118 11.02 -33.36 25.25
C GLY A 118 10.92 -32.25 26.30
N SER A 119 11.56 -31.10 26.04
CA SER A 119 11.55 -29.92 26.92
C SER A 119 10.13 -29.36 27.09
N ARG A 120 9.84 -28.77 28.26
CA ARG A 120 8.59 -28.03 28.47
C ARG A 120 8.62 -26.71 27.69
N LEU A 121 8.14 -26.73 26.46
CA LEU A 121 8.23 -25.58 25.57
C LEU A 121 7.27 -24.44 25.94
N PRO A 122 7.70 -23.17 25.83
CA PRO A 122 6.77 -22.05 25.81
C PRO A 122 5.82 -22.18 24.61
N CYS A 123 4.70 -21.47 24.66
CA CYS A 123 3.85 -21.33 23.47
C CYS A 123 4.51 -20.39 22.47
N PHE A 124 4.69 -20.83 21.21
CA PHE A 124 5.21 -19.97 20.14
C PHE A 124 4.05 -19.28 19.41
N VAL A 125 3.92 -17.96 19.60
CA VAL A 125 2.95 -17.12 18.89
C VAL A 125 3.63 -16.56 17.64
N TRP A 126 3.32 -17.16 16.49
CA TRP A 126 3.81 -16.75 15.20
C TRP A 126 2.86 -15.75 14.54
N VAL A 127 3.28 -14.49 14.48
CA VAL A 127 2.50 -13.42 13.85
C VAL A 127 2.79 -13.37 12.36
N SER A 128 1.74 -13.43 11.56
CA SER A 128 1.79 -13.25 10.09
C SER A 128 1.11 -11.93 9.70
N TYR A 129 1.56 -11.29 8.63
CA TYR A 129 0.90 -10.09 8.10
C TYR A 129 -0.20 -10.41 7.07
N ARG A 130 -0.37 -11.67 6.65
CA ARG A 130 -1.43 -12.07 5.69
C ARG A 130 -2.04 -13.43 5.98
N LYS A 131 -3.33 -13.59 5.62
CA LYS A 131 -4.06 -14.86 5.68
C LYS A 131 -3.34 -15.99 4.94
N THR A 132 -2.98 -15.77 3.67
CA THR A 132 -2.31 -16.79 2.84
C THR A 132 -0.97 -17.20 3.43
N LEU A 133 -0.17 -16.24 3.87
CA LEU A 133 1.11 -16.49 4.53
C LEU A 133 0.93 -17.31 5.82
N SER A 134 -0.14 -17.11 6.60
CA SER A 134 -0.39 -17.94 7.79
C SER A 134 -0.66 -19.41 7.43
N SER A 135 -1.40 -19.66 6.35
CA SER A 135 -1.68 -21.02 5.87
C SER A 135 -0.41 -21.68 5.32
N GLU A 136 0.43 -20.92 4.61
CA GLU A 136 1.74 -21.39 4.12
C GLU A 136 2.72 -21.67 5.27
N THR A 137 2.77 -20.79 6.28
CA THR A 137 3.57 -21.01 7.49
C THR A 137 3.13 -22.30 8.17
N LYS A 138 1.80 -22.55 8.28
CA LYS A 138 1.26 -23.81 8.81
C LYS A 138 1.80 -25.01 8.05
N ALA A 139 1.65 -25.02 6.72
CA ALA A 139 2.14 -26.12 5.88
C ALA A 139 3.64 -26.40 6.09
N LYS A 140 4.45 -25.34 6.23
CA LYS A 140 5.89 -25.47 6.52
C LYS A 140 6.16 -26.02 7.92
N VAL A 141 5.35 -25.70 8.91
CA VAL A 141 5.52 -26.22 10.28
C VAL A 141 4.82 -27.56 10.52
N ASN A 142 4.28 -28.24 9.50
CA ASN A 142 3.75 -29.60 9.64
C ASN A 142 4.78 -30.58 10.24
N ILE A 143 6.08 -30.35 10.01
CA ILE A 143 7.14 -31.13 10.65
C ILE A 143 7.09 -31.06 12.19
N LEU A 144 6.62 -29.94 12.76
CA LEU A 144 6.45 -29.77 14.20
C LEU A 144 5.24 -30.57 14.72
N GLN A 145 4.17 -30.67 13.92
CA GLN A 145 3.05 -31.56 14.24
C GLN A 145 3.48 -33.02 14.23
N ASN A 146 4.31 -33.42 13.27
CA ASN A 146 4.90 -34.77 13.23
C ASN A 146 5.81 -35.05 14.43
N ALA A 147 6.35 -34.01 15.07
CA ALA A 147 7.10 -34.10 16.33
C ALA A 147 6.19 -34.10 17.58
N GLY A 148 4.87 -34.14 17.42
CA GLY A 148 3.89 -34.22 18.50
C GLY A 148 3.40 -32.86 19.05
N LEU A 149 3.80 -31.73 18.46
CA LEU A 149 3.37 -30.41 18.91
C LEU A 149 1.95 -30.06 18.43
N ARG A 150 1.16 -29.44 19.31
CA ARG A 150 -0.16 -28.89 18.99
C ARG A 150 0.01 -27.56 18.27
N VAL A 151 -0.10 -27.58 16.94
CA VAL A 151 -0.02 -26.39 16.08
C VAL A 151 -1.41 -25.97 15.62
N CYS A 152 -1.76 -24.70 15.85
CA CYS A 152 -3.02 -24.08 15.42
C CYS A 152 -2.77 -22.96 14.42
N ASN A 153 -3.55 -22.93 13.34
CA ASN A 153 -3.76 -21.71 12.57
C ASN A 153 -5.08 -21.07 13.02
N TYR A 154 -5.06 -19.78 13.32
CA TYR A 154 -6.21 -19.03 13.80
C TYR A 154 -7.48 -19.14 12.92
N GLN A 155 -7.32 -19.49 11.63
CA GLN A 155 -8.45 -19.70 10.70
C GLN A 155 -9.23 -20.99 10.97
N GLU A 156 -8.68 -21.93 11.72
CA GLU A 156 -9.26 -23.28 11.95
C GLU A 156 -10.02 -23.38 13.26
N VAL A 157 -9.91 -22.37 14.11
CA VAL A 157 -10.55 -22.30 15.41
C VAL A 157 -11.51 -21.12 15.35
N GLU A 158 -12.74 -21.30 15.82
CA GLU A 158 -13.67 -20.19 16.05
C GLU A 158 -13.49 -19.63 17.46
N GLY A 159 -13.59 -18.30 17.62
CA GLY A 159 -13.46 -17.64 18.92
C GLY A 159 -12.02 -17.51 19.42
N ASP A 160 -11.85 -17.64 20.74
CA ASP A 160 -10.61 -17.32 21.45
C ASP A 160 -9.52 -18.40 21.30
N LEU A 161 -8.27 -17.94 21.23
CA LEU A 161 -7.06 -18.74 21.05
C LEU A 161 -6.22 -18.70 22.33
N ALA A 162 -6.51 -19.60 23.26
CA ALA A 162 -5.79 -19.67 24.53
C ALA A 162 -4.39 -20.29 24.38
N ILE A 163 -3.37 -19.60 24.87
CA ILE A 163 -1.97 -20.06 24.79
C ILE A 163 -1.69 -21.37 25.56
N CYS A 164 -2.53 -21.71 26.55
CA CYS A 164 -2.42 -22.96 27.28
C CYS A 164 -2.80 -24.20 26.43
N ASN A 165 -3.58 -24.01 25.38
CA ASN A 165 -4.11 -25.09 24.54
C ASN A 165 -3.18 -25.48 23.39
N TRP A 166 -2.19 -24.66 23.07
CA TRP A 166 -1.38 -24.79 21.86
C TRP A 166 0.10 -24.61 22.13
N ASP A 167 0.92 -25.33 21.40
CA ASP A 167 2.39 -25.19 21.46
C ASP A 167 2.88 -24.20 20.41
N VAL A 168 2.17 -24.09 19.29
CA VAL A 168 2.39 -23.07 18.26
C VAL A 168 1.05 -22.50 17.82
N ILE A 169 0.90 -21.18 17.87
CA ILE A 169 -0.26 -20.45 17.35
C ILE A 169 0.21 -19.58 16.19
N ILE A 170 -0.34 -19.78 15.00
CA ILE A 170 -0.11 -18.93 13.84
C ILE A 170 -1.31 -18.01 13.69
N VAL A 171 -1.08 -16.70 13.82
CA VAL A 171 -2.15 -15.69 13.85
C VAL A 171 -1.82 -14.51 12.94
N GLN A 172 -2.81 -13.99 12.21
CA GLN A 172 -2.65 -12.76 11.45
C GLN A 172 -2.62 -11.55 12.40
N ALA A 173 -1.83 -10.51 12.08
CA ALA A 173 -1.74 -9.25 12.83
C ALA A 173 -3.10 -8.64 13.21
N GLU A 174 -4.08 -8.63 12.30
CA GLU A 174 -5.44 -8.11 12.55
C GLU A 174 -6.33 -9.04 13.40
N SER A 175 -5.85 -10.24 13.73
CA SER A 175 -6.57 -11.25 14.50
C SER A 175 -5.88 -11.57 15.83
N ILE A 176 -4.85 -10.81 16.21
CA ILE A 176 -4.14 -10.96 17.49
C ILE A 176 -5.09 -10.73 18.67
N HIS A 177 -6.13 -9.91 18.51
CA HIS A 177 -7.15 -9.68 19.54
C HIS A 177 -7.92 -10.94 19.95
N ARG A 178 -7.82 -12.05 19.20
CA ARG A 178 -8.40 -13.35 19.55
C ARG A 178 -7.51 -14.16 20.51
N LEU A 179 -6.27 -13.75 20.76
CA LEU A 179 -5.37 -14.46 21.66
C LEU A 179 -5.83 -14.28 23.11
N SER A 180 -5.92 -15.39 23.84
CA SER A 180 -6.13 -15.38 25.28
C SER A 180 -4.81 -15.74 25.97
N LEU A 181 -4.21 -14.75 26.62
CA LEU A 181 -2.91 -14.85 27.29
C LEU A 181 -3.02 -15.37 28.74
N PHE A 182 -4.22 -15.77 29.16
CA PHE A 182 -4.47 -16.31 30.50
C PHE A 182 -3.95 -17.75 30.65
N GLY A 183 -3.62 -18.15 31.89
CA GLY A 183 -3.22 -19.53 32.21
C GLY A 183 -1.74 -19.76 32.54
N GLY A 184 -0.95 -18.69 32.70
CA GLY A 184 0.39 -18.75 33.30
C GLY A 184 1.46 -19.48 32.48
N ARG A 185 1.15 -19.93 31.25
CA ARG A 185 2.13 -20.52 30.34
C ARG A 185 3.00 -19.40 29.75
N SER A 186 4.31 -19.56 29.81
CA SER A 186 5.25 -18.68 29.11
C SER A 186 5.07 -18.78 27.59
N TYR A 187 5.35 -17.69 26.89
CA TYR A 187 5.22 -17.64 25.44
C TYR A 187 6.31 -16.78 24.79
N VAL A 188 6.57 -17.11 23.53
CA VAL A 188 7.54 -16.47 22.65
C VAL A 188 6.78 -15.89 21.46
N VAL A 189 7.14 -14.68 21.05
CA VAL A 189 6.52 -14.04 19.88
C VAL A 189 7.51 -14.02 18.73
N ILE A 190 7.07 -14.53 17.58
CA ILE A 190 7.83 -14.53 16.33
C ILE A 190 7.16 -13.51 15.39
N LEU A 191 7.90 -12.46 15.03
CA LEU A 191 7.50 -11.44 14.07
C LEU A 191 8.30 -11.66 12.76
N ASP A 192 7.80 -12.55 11.90
CA ASP A 192 8.41 -12.81 10.58
C ASP A 192 7.94 -11.75 9.57
N GLU A 193 8.89 -11.09 8.89
CA GLU A 193 8.66 -9.92 8.04
C GLU A 193 8.02 -8.75 8.84
N VAL A 194 8.68 -8.36 9.95
CA VAL A 194 8.16 -7.37 10.92
C VAL A 194 7.76 -6.03 10.28
N ASN A 195 8.44 -5.56 9.22
CA ASN A 195 8.02 -4.33 8.54
C ASN A 195 6.65 -4.50 7.87
N ALA A 196 6.35 -5.69 7.35
CA ALA A 196 5.07 -6.00 6.75
C ALA A 196 3.98 -6.16 7.83
N ILE A 197 4.31 -6.75 8.98
CA ILE A 197 3.41 -6.82 10.15
C ILE A 197 3.03 -5.42 10.61
N MET A 198 4.01 -4.52 10.81
CA MET A 198 3.76 -3.13 11.21
C MET A 198 2.78 -2.42 10.26
N ARG A 199 2.99 -2.58 8.94
CA ARG A 199 2.09 -2.00 7.93
C ARG A 199 0.68 -2.56 8.03
N GLN A 200 0.55 -3.86 8.29
CA GLN A 200 -0.75 -4.53 8.38
C GLN A 200 -1.53 -4.17 9.64
N MET A 201 -0.87 -3.96 10.78
CA MET A 201 -1.56 -3.63 12.03
C MET A 201 -2.42 -2.36 11.93
N ASN A 202 -1.99 -1.41 11.10
CA ASN A 202 -2.71 -0.16 10.88
C ASN A 202 -3.83 -0.26 9.83
N SER A 203 -4.01 -1.43 9.21
CA SER A 203 -5.06 -1.68 8.23
C SER A 203 -6.08 -2.66 8.80
N GLY A 204 -7.35 -2.29 8.87
CA GLY A 204 -8.41 -3.23 9.25
C GLY A 204 -9.49 -2.61 10.13
N VAL A 205 -10.60 -3.34 10.26
CA VAL A 205 -11.75 -2.94 11.08
C VAL A 205 -11.43 -3.07 12.57
N HIS A 206 -10.61 -4.06 12.94
CA HIS A 206 -10.17 -4.34 14.32
C HIS A 206 -8.77 -3.78 14.62
N ALA A 207 -8.35 -2.73 13.92
CA ALA A 207 -6.99 -2.20 14.04
C ALA A 207 -6.68 -1.76 15.48
N ARG A 208 -7.66 -1.20 16.20
CA ARG A 208 -7.49 -0.75 17.59
C ARG A 208 -7.39 -1.93 18.57
N GLU A 209 -8.30 -2.89 18.46
CA GLU A 209 -8.30 -4.09 19.29
C GLU A 209 -7.00 -4.89 19.08
N SER A 210 -6.56 -4.98 17.83
CA SER A 210 -5.34 -5.69 17.45
C SER A 210 -4.07 -4.95 17.89
N GLU A 211 -4.05 -3.62 17.87
CA GLU A 211 -2.94 -2.83 18.44
C GLU A 211 -2.84 -3.07 19.95
N ASN A 212 -3.97 -2.97 20.67
CA ASN A 212 -3.99 -3.21 22.11
C ASN A 212 -3.49 -4.62 22.45
N ALA A 213 -3.95 -5.62 21.70
CA ALA A 213 -3.53 -7.00 21.90
C ALA A 213 -2.05 -7.21 21.52
N MET A 214 -1.54 -6.55 20.47
CA MET A 214 -0.11 -6.58 20.13
C MET A 214 0.73 -5.99 21.26
N ARG A 215 0.31 -4.87 21.84
CA ARG A 215 1.01 -4.26 22.97
C ARG A 215 1.13 -5.24 24.14
N ASP A 216 0.02 -5.86 24.53
CA ASP A 216 -0.02 -6.77 25.69
C ASP A 216 0.77 -8.05 25.41
N LEU A 217 0.69 -8.55 24.18
CA LEU A 217 1.46 -9.68 23.66
C LEU A 217 2.97 -9.40 23.72
N LEU A 218 3.44 -8.28 23.18
CA LEU A 218 4.87 -7.98 23.13
C LEU A 218 5.44 -7.67 24.52
N LYS A 219 4.70 -6.94 25.36
CA LYS A 219 5.15 -6.56 26.71
C LYS A 219 5.38 -7.78 27.61
N SER A 220 4.54 -8.81 27.51
CA SER A 220 4.59 -9.94 28.45
C SER A 220 5.23 -11.21 27.88
N ALA A 221 5.62 -11.21 26.60
CA ALA A 221 6.37 -12.32 26.02
C ALA A 221 7.75 -12.48 26.67
N VAL A 222 8.18 -13.71 26.92
CA VAL A 222 9.53 -13.99 27.42
C VAL A 222 10.54 -13.57 26.34
N HIS A 223 10.44 -14.17 25.16
CA HIS A 223 11.26 -13.77 24.02
C HIS A 223 10.44 -13.16 22.89
N VAL A 224 10.98 -12.11 22.26
CA VAL A 224 10.51 -11.58 20.99
C VAL A 224 11.62 -11.75 19.96
N LEU A 225 11.32 -12.49 18.89
CA LEU A 225 12.19 -12.65 17.73
C LEU A 225 11.56 -11.94 16.54
N ALA A 226 12.16 -10.82 16.12
CA ALA A 226 11.81 -10.12 14.90
C ALA A 226 12.80 -10.45 13.78
N MET A 227 12.29 -10.73 12.59
CA MET A 227 13.09 -11.09 11.42
C MET A 227 12.60 -10.33 10.20
N ASP A 228 13.51 -9.68 9.46
CA ASP A 228 13.17 -9.00 8.20
C ASP A 228 14.42 -8.85 7.33
N ALA A 229 14.25 -8.83 6.00
CA ALA A 229 15.37 -8.52 5.11
C ALA A 229 15.72 -7.04 5.06
N PHE A 230 14.75 -6.19 5.38
CA PHE A 230 14.81 -4.74 5.21
C PHE A 230 14.48 -3.99 6.50
N ALA A 231 14.69 -4.64 7.65
CA ALA A 231 14.60 -3.99 8.95
C ALA A 231 15.44 -2.69 8.97
N ASN A 232 14.86 -1.65 9.54
CA ASN A 232 15.39 -0.29 9.54
C ASN A 232 15.13 0.38 10.91
N GLU A 233 15.48 1.65 11.05
CA GLU A 233 15.28 2.39 12.31
C GLU A 233 13.81 2.45 12.75
N SER A 234 12.85 2.49 11.82
CA SER A 234 11.42 2.42 12.19
C SER A 234 11.07 1.07 12.82
N THR A 235 11.71 -0.02 12.39
CA THR A 235 11.57 -1.36 13.01
C THR A 235 12.12 -1.37 14.43
N LEU A 236 13.29 -0.76 14.65
CA LEU A 236 13.89 -0.63 15.99
C LEU A 236 13.02 0.23 16.90
N ASN A 237 12.56 1.39 16.42
CA ASN A 237 11.67 2.27 17.17
C ASN A 237 10.38 1.55 17.58
N PHE A 238 9.80 0.78 16.66
CA PHE A 238 8.65 -0.07 16.95
C PHE A 238 8.97 -1.05 18.09
N LEU A 239 10.04 -1.83 18.00
CA LEU A 239 10.40 -2.78 19.06
C LEU A 239 10.68 -2.07 20.39
N ARG A 240 11.40 -0.94 20.38
CA ARG A 240 11.73 -0.14 21.57
C ARG A 240 10.48 0.33 22.32
N GLN A 241 9.45 0.75 21.59
CA GLN A 241 8.20 1.23 22.18
C GLN A 241 7.49 0.16 23.02
N TYR A 242 7.60 -1.12 22.66
CA TYR A 242 6.92 -2.22 23.37
C TYR A 242 7.85 -2.98 24.32
N ARG A 243 9.16 -3.01 24.07
CA ARG A 243 10.13 -3.87 24.75
C ARG A 243 11.24 -3.13 25.49
N GLY A 244 11.37 -1.82 25.31
CA GLY A 244 12.48 -1.02 25.83
C GLY A 244 13.73 -1.09 24.94
N GLU A 245 14.83 -0.49 25.43
CA GLU A 245 16.04 -0.25 24.64
C GLU A 245 16.95 -1.48 24.45
N ASP A 246 16.80 -2.52 25.27
CA ASP A 246 17.65 -3.72 25.20
C ASP A 246 17.19 -4.67 24.08
N ILE A 247 17.70 -4.40 22.88
CA ILE A 247 17.43 -5.16 21.66
C ILE A 247 18.75 -5.72 21.11
N ARG A 248 18.85 -7.04 21.04
CA ARG A 248 19.98 -7.72 20.38
C ARG A 248 19.78 -7.68 18.88
N VAL A 249 20.50 -6.80 18.20
CA VAL A 249 20.45 -6.66 16.75
C VAL A 249 21.52 -7.54 16.10
N PHE A 250 21.11 -8.39 15.17
CA PHE A 250 21.99 -9.18 14.31
C PHE A 250 21.81 -8.72 12.86
N ASP A 251 22.87 -8.16 12.28
CA ASP A 251 22.86 -7.66 10.90
C ASP A 251 23.70 -8.59 10.01
N ASN A 252 23.02 -9.40 9.20
CA ASN A 252 23.67 -10.32 8.29
C ASN A 252 24.07 -9.61 7.00
N LYS A 253 25.37 -9.40 6.84
CA LYS A 253 25.99 -8.72 5.71
C LYS A 253 26.21 -9.62 4.48
N TYR A 254 25.71 -10.87 4.50
CA TYR A 254 25.81 -11.77 3.36
C TYR A 254 25.16 -11.18 2.11
N GLN A 255 25.79 -11.39 0.94
CA GLN A 255 25.36 -10.82 -0.33
C GLN A 255 25.00 -11.95 -1.32
N PRO A 256 23.71 -12.36 -1.41
CA PRO A 256 23.30 -13.53 -2.19
C PRO A 256 23.45 -13.36 -3.70
N HIS A 257 23.52 -12.13 -4.19
CA HIS A 257 23.59 -11.81 -5.62
C HIS A 257 24.93 -11.18 -6.01
N LYS A 258 25.97 -11.35 -5.19
CA LYS A 258 27.33 -10.90 -5.51
C LYS A 258 27.78 -11.45 -6.86
N GLY A 259 28.19 -10.56 -7.76
CA GLY A 259 28.63 -10.91 -9.12
C GLY A 259 27.50 -11.09 -10.14
N LYS A 260 26.23 -10.93 -9.75
CA LYS A 260 25.09 -10.87 -10.68
C LYS A 260 24.79 -9.42 -11.04
N SER A 261 24.28 -9.19 -12.25
CA SER A 261 23.85 -7.87 -12.72
C SER A 261 22.32 -7.78 -12.85
N VAL A 262 21.73 -6.68 -12.40
CA VAL A 262 20.33 -6.34 -12.64
C VAL A 262 20.26 -5.16 -13.60
N LYS A 263 19.57 -5.36 -14.72
CA LYS A 263 19.36 -4.32 -15.73
C LYS A 263 18.19 -3.44 -15.32
N ILE A 264 18.42 -2.15 -15.19
CA ILE A 264 17.43 -1.14 -14.86
C ILE A 264 17.06 -0.38 -16.14
N LEU A 265 15.78 -0.40 -16.50
CA LEU A 265 15.23 0.25 -17.67
C LEU A 265 14.28 1.38 -17.23
N TYR A 266 14.56 2.60 -17.69
CA TYR A 266 13.54 3.64 -17.71
C TYR A 266 12.64 3.47 -18.93
N ASP A 267 11.35 3.26 -18.71
CA ASP A 267 10.38 2.99 -19.78
C ASP A 267 9.27 4.05 -19.77
N PRO A 268 9.41 5.15 -20.55
CA PRO A 268 8.40 6.20 -20.57
C PRO A 268 7.03 5.71 -21.09
N ASP A 269 7.02 4.62 -21.87
CA ASP A 269 5.83 4.05 -22.51
C ASP A 269 5.11 3.04 -21.60
N LYS A 270 5.12 3.29 -20.30
CA LYS A 270 4.45 2.49 -19.27
C LYS A 270 4.90 1.02 -19.22
N GLY A 271 6.19 0.75 -19.39
CA GLY A 271 6.74 -0.62 -19.30
C GLY A 271 6.59 -1.43 -20.59
N SER A 272 6.21 -0.80 -21.71
CA SER A 272 5.94 -1.50 -22.98
C SER A 272 7.17 -2.16 -23.56
N GLU A 273 8.37 -1.60 -23.35
CA GLU A 273 9.61 -2.19 -23.84
C GLU A 273 9.97 -3.45 -23.06
N ALA A 274 9.76 -3.45 -21.75
CA ALA A 274 9.98 -4.64 -20.93
C ALA A 274 8.99 -5.76 -21.27
N ILE A 275 7.73 -5.41 -21.52
CA ILE A 275 6.72 -6.35 -21.99
C ILE A 275 7.14 -6.91 -23.36
N ARG A 276 7.54 -6.04 -24.31
CA ARG A 276 8.00 -6.46 -25.64
C ARG A 276 9.16 -7.46 -25.56
N LYS A 277 10.19 -7.15 -24.76
CA LYS A 277 11.35 -8.04 -24.56
C LYS A 277 10.92 -9.40 -23.99
N GLY A 278 10.08 -9.42 -22.97
CA GLY A 278 9.61 -10.68 -22.38
C GLY A 278 8.71 -11.49 -23.32
N LEU A 279 7.79 -10.85 -24.05
CA LEU A 279 6.95 -11.53 -25.04
C LEU A 279 7.79 -12.09 -26.20
N LYS A 280 8.84 -11.38 -26.64
CA LYS A 280 9.77 -11.86 -27.66
C LYS A 280 10.51 -13.11 -27.19
N LEU A 281 11.02 -13.12 -25.95
CA LEU A 281 11.65 -14.30 -25.35
C LEU A 281 10.71 -15.51 -25.34
N LEU A 282 9.43 -15.31 -25.00
CA LEU A 282 8.43 -16.39 -25.02
C LEU A 282 8.21 -16.94 -26.45
N GLN A 283 8.20 -16.08 -27.48
CA GLN A 283 8.11 -16.52 -28.89
C GLN A 283 9.35 -17.31 -29.33
N GLU A 284 10.51 -17.05 -28.72
CA GLU A 284 11.77 -17.78 -28.96
C GLU A 284 11.84 -19.09 -28.16
N GLY A 285 10.77 -19.47 -27.45
CA GLY A 285 10.71 -20.69 -26.63
C GLY A 285 11.40 -20.57 -25.27
N LYS A 286 11.76 -19.35 -24.85
CA LYS A 286 12.32 -19.08 -23.51
C LYS A 286 11.22 -18.93 -22.47
N ARG A 287 11.55 -19.18 -21.21
CA ARG A 287 10.61 -19.07 -20.08
C ARG A 287 10.80 -17.76 -19.33
N VAL A 288 9.72 -17.05 -19.03
CA VAL A 288 9.78 -15.69 -18.45
C VAL A 288 8.86 -15.55 -17.25
N ALA A 289 9.39 -14.99 -16.16
CA ALA A 289 8.60 -14.57 -15.01
C ALA A 289 8.45 -13.04 -15.00
N PHE A 290 7.21 -12.56 -14.82
CA PHE A 290 6.90 -11.13 -14.73
C PHE A 290 6.38 -10.78 -13.32
N SER A 291 7.05 -9.84 -12.66
CA SER A 291 6.60 -9.30 -11.37
C SER A 291 6.08 -7.86 -11.56
N VAL A 292 4.76 -7.66 -11.45
CA VAL A 292 4.07 -6.45 -11.92
C VAL A 292 3.25 -5.81 -10.80
N THR A 293 3.38 -4.50 -10.57
CA THR A 293 2.60 -3.84 -9.49
C THR A 293 1.12 -3.59 -9.81
N SER A 294 0.72 -3.67 -11.08
CA SER A 294 -0.67 -3.46 -11.53
C SER A 294 -1.36 -4.78 -11.87
N CYS A 295 -2.47 -5.10 -11.20
CA CYS A 295 -3.28 -6.29 -11.48
C CYS A 295 -3.83 -6.31 -12.91
N LYS A 296 -4.34 -5.18 -13.42
CA LYS A 296 -4.88 -5.08 -14.79
C LYS A 296 -3.80 -5.36 -15.82
N LYS A 297 -2.60 -4.81 -15.60
CA LYS A 297 -1.45 -5.03 -16.47
C LYS A 297 -0.95 -6.46 -16.42
N ALA A 298 -0.86 -7.06 -15.21
CA ALA A 298 -0.48 -8.46 -15.03
C ALA A 298 -1.40 -9.39 -15.84
N ARG A 299 -2.72 -9.21 -15.72
CA ARG A 299 -3.72 -9.97 -16.50
C ARG A 299 -3.57 -9.72 -18.00
N ALA A 300 -3.39 -8.48 -18.42
CA ALA A 300 -3.18 -8.16 -19.83
C ALA A 300 -1.93 -8.83 -20.42
N ILE A 301 -0.81 -8.83 -19.69
CA ILE A 301 0.42 -9.52 -20.11
C ILE A 301 0.18 -11.03 -20.25
N ALA A 302 -0.47 -11.66 -19.28
CA ALA A 302 -0.78 -13.10 -19.33
C ALA A 302 -1.69 -13.45 -20.52
N VAL A 303 -2.73 -12.65 -20.77
CA VAL A 303 -3.60 -12.82 -21.96
C VAL A 303 -2.80 -12.72 -23.25
N GLN A 304 -1.89 -11.75 -23.36
CA GLN A 304 -1.05 -11.62 -24.55
C GLN A 304 -0.03 -12.76 -24.67
N ALA A 305 0.57 -13.19 -23.57
CA ALA A 305 1.50 -14.33 -23.53
C ALA A 305 0.84 -15.62 -24.02
N SER A 306 -0.36 -15.96 -23.51
CA SER A 306 -1.08 -17.18 -23.90
C SER A 306 -1.42 -17.29 -25.40
N LYS A 307 -1.49 -16.15 -26.11
CA LYS A 307 -1.77 -16.10 -27.55
C LYS A 307 -0.54 -16.36 -28.42
N LEU A 308 0.66 -16.35 -27.83
CA LEU A 308 1.90 -16.55 -28.56
C LEU A 308 2.11 -18.03 -28.88
N LEU A 309 2.74 -18.27 -30.02
CA LEU A 309 3.24 -19.58 -30.42
C LEU A 309 4.74 -19.64 -30.14
N LYS A 310 5.17 -20.77 -29.61
CA LYS A 310 6.57 -21.16 -29.47
C LYS A 310 7.13 -21.65 -30.81
N PRO A 311 8.45 -21.80 -30.95
CA PRO A 311 9.06 -22.29 -32.19
C PRO A 311 8.60 -23.70 -32.59
N ASP A 312 8.18 -24.51 -31.62
CA ASP A 312 7.62 -25.86 -31.83
C ASP A 312 6.14 -25.85 -32.28
N GLY A 313 5.53 -24.68 -32.46
CA GLY A 313 4.15 -24.51 -32.86
C GLY A 313 3.12 -24.65 -31.73
N SER A 314 3.54 -24.95 -30.50
CA SER A 314 2.64 -25.02 -29.35
C SER A 314 2.43 -23.64 -28.72
N HIS A 315 1.30 -23.46 -28.03
CA HIS A 315 1.00 -22.21 -27.32
C HIS A 315 1.85 -22.06 -26.06
N VAL A 316 2.19 -20.81 -25.71
CA VAL A 316 2.84 -20.48 -24.44
C VAL A 316 1.91 -20.79 -23.27
N LEU A 317 2.39 -21.62 -22.35
CA LEU A 317 1.67 -21.93 -21.11
C LEU A 317 1.89 -20.83 -20.09
N SER A 318 0.86 -19.99 -19.88
CA SER A 318 0.94 -18.85 -18.95
C SER A 318 -0.02 -18.95 -17.77
N ARG A 319 0.40 -18.52 -16.58
CA ARG A 319 -0.47 -18.36 -15.39
C ARG A 319 -0.32 -16.97 -14.79
N VAL A 320 -1.42 -16.41 -14.26
CA VAL A 320 -1.43 -15.10 -13.60
C VAL A 320 -1.87 -15.18 -12.14
N TYR A 321 -1.14 -14.54 -11.24
CA TYR A 321 -1.42 -14.49 -9.80
C TYR A 321 -1.67 -13.05 -9.32
N PHE A 322 -2.86 -12.80 -8.80
CA PHE A 322 -3.28 -11.48 -8.31
C PHE A 322 -4.30 -11.59 -7.17
N GLY A 323 -4.47 -10.51 -6.41
CA GLY A 323 -5.17 -10.55 -5.11
C GLY A 323 -6.65 -10.98 -5.16
N GLN A 324 -7.30 -10.87 -6.33
CA GLN A 324 -8.71 -11.24 -6.54
C GLN A 324 -8.89 -12.53 -7.35
N MET A 325 -7.82 -13.27 -7.68
CA MET A 325 -7.95 -14.58 -8.32
C MET A 325 -8.69 -15.57 -7.41
N ASP A 326 -9.15 -16.68 -7.99
CA ASP A 326 -9.80 -17.75 -7.26
C ASP A 326 -8.92 -18.28 -6.11
N GLY A 327 -9.47 -18.27 -4.90
CA GLY A 327 -8.76 -18.62 -3.68
C GLY A 327 -8.40 -20.09 -3.59
N LYS A 328 -9.25 -20.98 -4.12
CA LYS A 328 -9.00 -22.44 -4.11
C LYS A 328 -7.86 -22.77 -5.06
N GLN A 329 -7.94 -22.27 -6.29
CA GLN A 329 -6.86 -22.43 -7.27
C GLN A 329 -5.54 -21.83 -6.75
N ARG A 330 -5.59 -20.66 -6.11
CA ARG A 330 -4.39 -20.05 -5.50
C ARG A 330 -3.79 -20.96 -4.43
N GLN A 331 -4.62 -21.51 -3.54
CA GLN A 331 -4.17 -22.38 -2.46
C GLN A 331 -3.54 -23.68 -3.00
N GLU A 332 -4.17 -24.30 -4.00
CA GLU A 332 -3.65 -25.49 -4.68
C GLU A 332 -2.30 -25.21 -5.34
N ASP A 333 -2.22 -24.14 -6.14
CA ASP A 333 -0.98 -23.73 -6.83
C ASP A 333 0.15 -23.40 -5.82
N PHE A 334 -0.18 -22.82 -4.66
CA PHE A 334 0.79 -22.40 -3.64
C PHE A 334 1.17 -23.51 -2.65
N ALA A 335 0.41 -24.61 -2.61
CA ALA A 335 0.76 -25.79 -1.80
C ALA A 335 2.09 -26.41 -2.28
N ASP A 336 2.30 -26.44 -3.60
CA ASP A 336 3.59 -26.76 -4.22
C ASP A 336 3.83 -25.87 -5.45
N ILE A 337 4.44 -24.71 -5.19
CA ILE A 337 4.77 -23.73 -6.23
C ILE A 337 5.82 -24.27 -7.22
N ASN A 338 6.72 -25.14 -6.77
CA ASN A 338 7.78 -25.70 -7.61
C ASN A 338 7.17 -26.65 -8.64
N ALA A 339 6.32 -27.58 -8.20
CA ALA A 339 5.60 -28.47 -9.10
C ALA A 339 4.71 -27.67 -10.08
N THR A 340 3.92 -26.73 -9.56
CA THR A 340 2.98 -25.94 -10.38
C THR A 340 3.68 -25.12 -11.44
N TRP A 341 4.76 -24.41 -11.09
CA TRP A 341 5.45 -23.52 -12.03
C TRP A 341 6.41 -24.25 -12.97
N SER A 342 6.82 -25.47 -12.64
CA SER A 342 7.71 -26.29 -13.50
C SER A 342 7.12 -26.60 -14.87
N GLY A 343 5.79 -26.65 -14.99
CA GLY A 343 5.09 -26.89 -16.26
C GLY A 343 4.77 -25.62 -17.06
N LEU A 344 5.12 -24.44 -16.55
CA LEU A 344 4.73 -23.16 -17.15
C LEU A 344 5.89 -22.50 -17.90
N ASP A 345 5.57 -21.89 -19.04
CA ASP A 345 6.48 -21.08 -19.83
C ASP A 345 6.50 -19.62 -19.34
N CYS A 346 5.36 -19.14 -18.83
CA CYS A 346 5.19 -17.77 -18.37
C CYS A 346 4.42 -17.71 -17.03
N VAL A 347 4.96 -16.98 -16.07
CA VAL A 347 4.22 -16.63 -14.84
C VAL A 347 4.17 -15.13 -14.70
N VAL A 348 2.99 -14.59 -14.42
CA VAL A 348 2.80 -13.14 -14.21
C VAL A 348 2.17 -12.94 -12.85
N TYR A 349 2.80 -12.18 -11.97
CA TYR A 349 2.29 -12.05 -10.60
C TYR A 349 2.43 -10.64 -10.05
N THR A 350 1.52 -10.29 -9.15
CA THR A 350 1.57 -9.05 -8.37
C THR A 350 2.04 -9.33 -6.94
N SER A 351 1.84 -8.37 -6.03
CA SER A 351 2.14 -8.47 -4.59
C SER A 351 1.51 -9.68 -3.89
N THR A 352 0.65 -10.46 -4.56
CA THR A 352 0.15 -11.74 -4.03
C THR A 352 1.27 -12.79 -3.88
N VAL A 353 2.32 -12.71 -4.71
CA VAL A 353 3.50 -13.58 -4.61
C VAL A 353 4.63 -12.78 -3.96
N GLU A 354 4.64 -12.76 -2.63
CA GLU A 354 5.63 -12.09 -1.77
C GLU A 354 6.21 -13.10 -0.76
N ALA A 355 6.50 -12.70 0.48
CA ALA A 355 7.02 -13.60 1.51
C ALA A 355 6.13 -14.84 1.67
N GLY A 356 6.77 -15.99 1.91
CA GLY A 356 6.10 -17.29 1.94
C GLY A 356 6.24 -18.10 0.64
N ILE A 357 6.12 -17.49 -0.53
CA ILE A 357 6.25 -18.20 -1.82
C ILE A 357 7.69 -18.10 -2.35
N SER A 358 8.26 -19.22 -2.79
CA SER A 358 9.65 -19.33 -3.24
C SER A 358 9.75 -20.40 -4.33
N PHE A 359 10.09 -20.00 -5.55
CA PHE A 359 10.32 -20.93 -6.64
C PHE A 359 11.83 -21.21 -6.76
N GLU A 360 12.21 -22.46 -6.52
CA GLU A 360 13.58 -22.89 -6.22
C GLU A 360 14.18 -23.83 -7.27
N ILE A 361 13.41 -24.21 -8.30
CA ILE A 361 13.94 -25.03 -9.40
C ILE A 361 14.97 -24.23 -10.20
N SER A 362 16.20 -24.73 -10.19
CA SER A 362 17.34 -24.14 -10.88
C SER A 362 17.16 -24.06 -12.39
N ASN A 363 17.59 -22.94 -12.97
CA ASN A 363 17.64 -22.70 -14.42
C ASN A 363 16.32 -22.95 -15.18
N HIS A 364 15.16 -22.88 -14.50
CA HIS A 364 13.87 -23.09 -15.16
C HIS A 364 13.41 -21.85 -15.93
N PHE A 365 13.41 -20.68 -15.29
CA PHE A 365 13.08 -19.42 -15.96
C PHE A 365 14.36 -18.77 -16.51
N ASP A 366 14.36 -18.43 -17.80
CA ASP A 366 15.49 -17.77 -18.46
C ASP A 366 15.63 -16.30 -18.06
N SER A 367 14.53 -15.64 -17.67
CA SER A 367 14.49 -14.21 -17.34
C SER A 367 13.39 -13.85 -16.33
N VAL A 368 13.72 -12.95 -15.41
CA VAL A 368 12.77 -12.29 -14.50
C VAL A 368 12.67 -10.81 -14.86
N ILE A 369 11.44 -10.35 -15.15
CA ILE A 369 11.14 -8.98 -15.56
C ILE A 369 10.21 -8.32 -14.54
N GLY A 370 10.74 -7.38 -13.77
CA GLY A 370 9.98 -6.52 -12.90
C GLY A 370 9.43 -5.30 -13.63
N ILE A 371 8.15 -4.96 -13.42
CA ILE A 371 7.52 -3.80 -14.04
C ILE A 371 6.75 -3.01 -12.98
N SER A 372 7.15 -1.76 -12.75
CA SER A 372 6.47 -0.90 -11.79
C SER A 372 6.30 0.54 -12.24
N ASN A 373 5.16 1.12 -11.87
CA ASN A 373 5.00 2.57 -11.85
C ASN A 373 5.62 3.13 -10.58
N ILE A 374 6.42 4.20 -10.65
CA ILE A 374 6.98 4.82 -9.45
C ILE A 374 5.92 5.46 -8.55
N ASN A 375 4.75 5.81 -9.09
CA ASN A 375 3.61 6.33 -8.33
C ASN A 375 2.68 5.19 -7.85
N THR A 376 3.23 4.00 -7.63
CA THR A 376 2.47 2.84 -7.14
C THR A 376 2.18 2.97 -5.65
N GLY A 377 1.08 2.34 -5.20
CA GLY A 377 0.81 2.15 -3.76
C GLY A 377 1.61 1.01 -3.13
N VAL A 378 2.35 0.24 -3.94
CA VAL A 378 3.20 -0.86 -3.48
C VAL A 378 4.52 -0.30 -2.93
N HIS A 379 4.93 -0.74 -1.74
CA HIS A 379 6.23 -0.34 -1.18
C HIS A 379 7.40 -0.90 -2.01
N ALA A 380 8.51 -0.17 -2.07
CA ALA A 380 9.72 -0.60 -2.77
C ALA A 380 10.26 -1.92 -2.21
N GLU A 381 10.20 -2.13 -0.89
CA GLU A 381 10.53 -3.40 -0.23
C GLU A 381 9.69 -4.56 -0.75
N ALA A 382 8.37 -4.38 -0.80
CA ALA A 382 7.44 -5.40 -1.30
C ALA A 382 7.71 -5.75 -2.77
N PHE A 383 8.02 -4.72 -3.60
CA PHE A 383 8.40 -4.94 -4.99
C PHE A 383 9.74 -5.72 -5.11
N ALA A 384 10.76 -5.37 -4.32
CA ALA A 384 12.02 -6.09 -4.29
C ALA A 384 11.84 -7.55 -3.82
N GLN A 385 11.00 -7.77 -2.81
CA GLN A 385 10.65 -9.10 -2.35
C GLN A 385 9.95 -9.92 -3.44
N MET A 386 9.01 -9.33 -4.16
CA MET A 386 8.29 -9.97 -5.27
C MET A 386 9.25 -10.30 -6.44
N PHE A 387 10.19 -9.42 -6.74
CA PHE A 387 11.17 -9.59 -7.81
C PHE A 387 12.06 -10.83 -7.61
N TYR A 388 12.47 -11.11 -6.37
CA TYR A 388 13.38 -12.22 -6.03
C TYR A 388 12.67 -13.53 -5.61
N ARG A 389 11.46 -13.78 -6.12
CA ARG A 389 10.69 -15.01 -5.83
C ARG A 389 11.10 -16.19 -6.69
N VAL A 390 11.54 -15.94 -7.91
CA VAL A 390 12.29 -16.90 -8.70
C VAL A 390 13.74 -16.84 -8.24
N ARG A 391 14.18 -17.84 -7.47
CA ARG A 391 15.46 -17.79 -6.74
C ARG A 391 16.67 -17.89 -7.67
N ASP A 392 16.57 -18.79 -8.64
CA ASP A 392 17.67 -19.12 -9.52
C ASP A 392 17.35 -18.72 -10.97
N CYS A 393 17.72 -17.48 -11.30
CA CYS A 393 17.70 -16.96 -12.65
C CYS A 393 18.98 -16.14 -12.90
N SER A 394 19.48 -16.18 -14.13
CA SER A 394 20.66 -15.42 -14.54
C SER A 394 20.31 -14.00 -15.00
N HIS A 395 19.14 -13.80 -15.62
CA HIS A 395 18.77 -12.53 -16.22
C HIS A 395 17.66 -11.83 -15.44
N HIS A 396 17.98 -10.63 -14.95
CA HIS A 396 17.11 -9.82 -14.13
C HIS A 396 16.96 -8.44 -14.76
N THR A 397 15.74 -8.05 -15.10
CA THR A 397 15.43 -6.73 -15.65
C THR A 397 14.32 -6.06 -14.85
N ILE A 398 14.49 -4.79 -14.49
CA ILE A 398 13.45 -3.98 -13.85
C ILE A 398 13.14 -2.78 -14.74
N SER A 399 11.87 -2.62 -15.07
CA SER A 399 11.33 -1.50 -15.83
C SER A 399 10.55 -0.58 -14.90
N LEU A 400 11.00 0.67 -14.83
CA LEU A 400 10.35 1.72 -14.05
C LEU A 400 9.77 2.78 -14.98
N TYR A 401 8.53 3.17 -14.73
CA TYR A 401 7.85 4.20 -15.49
C TYR A 401 7.08 5.16 -14.59
N ASN A 402 6.72 6.33 -15.12
CA ASN A 402 5.85 7.29 -14.46
C ASN A 402 4.64 7.60 -15.34
N SER A 403 3.43 7.20 -14.91
CA SER A 403 2.23 7.35 -15.74
C SER A 403 1.42 8.63 -15.51
N LYS A 404 1.83 9.54 -14.61
CA LYS A 404 1.12 10.81 -14.34
C LYS A 404 2.08 12.00 -14.22
N LYS A 405 1.75 13.11 -14.91
CA LYS A 405 2.05 14.47 -14.42
C LYS A 405 1.07 14.71 -13.24
N THR A 406 1.57 15.36 -12.20
CA THR A 406 0.82 15.89 -11.03
C THR A 406 0.33 14.91 -9.96
N GLY A 407 1.17 14.76 -8.94
CA GLY A 407 0.80 14.62 -7.53
C GLY A 407 2.00 15.10 -6.72
N ILE A 408 1.84 16.10 -5.86
CA ILE A 408 2.90 16.46 -4.90
C ILE A 408 2.98 15.27 -3.94
N PHE A 409 4.07 14.50 -3.99
CA PHE A 409 4.32 13.49 -2.96
C PHE A 409 4.23 14.16 -1.60
N LYS A 410 3.49 13.57 -0.67
CA LYS A 410 3.49 14.06 0.71
C LYS A 410 4.90 13.90 1.26
N GLU A 411 5.37 14.90 1.99
CA GLU A 411 6.70 14.86 2.59
C GLU A 411 6.78 13.75 3.66
N PRO A 412 7.79 12.86 3.60
CA PRO A 412 8.08 11.91 4.66
C PRO A 412 8.76 12.64 5.81
N ASN A 413 7.97 13.27 6.67
CA ASN A 413 8.43 13.92 7.88
C ASN A 413 7.47 13.57 9.02
N ARG A 414 8.02 13.07 10.14
CA ARG A 414 7.24 12.56 11.28
C ARG A 414 6.44 13.67 11.95
N ASP A 415 7.04 14.84 12.16
CA ASP A 415 6.40 15.99 12.79
C ASP A 415 5.26 16.52 11.92
N LEU A 416 5.47 16.57 10.60
CA LEU A 416 4.42 16.94 9.65
C LEU A 416 3.28 15.91 9.64
N ILE A 417 3.58 14.61 9.70
CA ILE A 417 2.55 13.57 9.80
C ILE A 417 1.76 13.75 11.10
N ARG A 418 2.45 13.99 12.23
CA ARG A 418 1.80 14.25 13.51
C ARG A 418 0.91 15.48 13.46
N ALA A 419 1.41 16.60 12.93
CA ALA A 419 0.63 17.82 12.76
C ALA A 419 -0.58 17.62 11.85
N GLU A 420 -0.40 16.93 10.71
CA GLU A 420 -1.51 16.55 9.82
C GLU A 420 -2.55 15.71 10.57
N LEU A 421 -2.11 14.76 11.39
CA LEU A 421 -3.01 13.94 12.19
C LEU A 421 -3.69 14.75 13.27
N SER A 422 -3.02 15.66 13.99
CA SER A 422 -3.61 16.52 15.04
C SER A 422 -4.66 17.47 14.47
N ALA A 423 -4.46 17.93 13.24
CA ALA A 423 -5.39 18.80 12.52
C ALA A 423 -6.68 18.09 12.02
N LEU A 424 -6.72 16.75 11.99
CA LEU A 424 -7.94 16.02 11.61
C LEU A 424 -9.08 16.27 12.62
N ARG A 425 -10.32 15.94 12.28
CA ARG A 425 -11.39 15.88 13.30
C ARG A 425 -11.35 14.52 14.02
N PRO A 426 -11.89 14.39 15.25
CA PRO A 426 -11.87 13.11 15.98
C PRO A 426 -12.48 11.93 15.22
N GLY A 427 -13.50 12.18 14.38
CA GLY A 427 -14.14 11.17 13.53
C GLY A 427 -13.30 10.73 12.33
N ASP A 428 -12.36 11.57 11.88
CA ASP A 428 -11.53 11.37 10.68
C ASP A 428 -10.18 10.73 10.99
N LEU A 429 -9.87 10.51 12.28
CA LEU A 429 -8.69 9.79 12.69
C LEU A 429 -8.74 8.34 12.19
N PRO A 430 -7.59 7.79 11.76
CA PRO A 430 -7.47 6.37 11.46
C PRO A 430 -7.94 5.50 12.64
N THR A 431 -8.65 4.40 12.34
CA THR A 431 -9.22 3.49 13.35
C THR A 431 -8.21 3.06 14.41
N ALA A 432 -6.97 2.77 14.00
CA ALA A 432 -5.89 2.34 14.88
C ALA A 432 -5.56 3.35 16.00
N ILE A 433 -5.71 4.65 15.73
CA ILE A 433 -5.35 5.72 16.67
C ILE A 433 -6.56 6.53 17.15
N LYS A 434 -7.76 6.01 16.92
CA LYS A 434 -8.99 6.71 17.31
C LYS A 434 -9.12 6.71 18.84
N GLY A 435 -9.22 7.91 19.42
CA GLY A 435 -9.28 8.12 20.87
C GLY A 435 -7.93 8.49 21.52
N HIS A 436 -6.85 8.54 20.75
CA HIS A 436 -5.52 8.97 21.20
C HIS A 436 -5.32 10.48 21.09
N ARG A 437 -6.31 11.24 21.54
CA ARG A 437 -6.28 12.70 21.52
C ARG A 437 -6.66 13.27 22.86
N GLU A 438 -5.92 14.28 23.26
CA GLU A 438 -6.18 15.07 24.44
C GLU A 438 -6.36 16.53 24.04
N TRP A 439 -7.22 17.22 24.77
CA TRP A 439 -7.38 18.67 24.62
C TRP A 439 -6.26 19.36 25.38
N ASP A 440 -5.34 20.02 24.67
CA ASP A 440 -4.34 20.87 25.29
C ASP A 440 -4.95 22.25 25.54
N LYS A 441 -5.12 22.56 26.83
CA LYS A 441 -5.68 23.84 27.28
C LYS A 441 -4.74 25.03 27.05
N ILE A 442 -3.43 24.80 26.94
CA ILE A 442 -2.42 25.83 26.75
C ILE A 442 -2.33 26.19 25.27
N ALA A 443 -2.32 25.18 24.40
CA ALA A 443 -2.24 25.37 22.96
C ALA A 443 -3.61 25.59 22.28
N ASP A 444 -4.71 25.55 23.05
CA ASP A 444 -6.10 25.65 22.59
C ASP A 444 -6.40 24.74 21.39
N CYS A 445 -5.85 23.51 21.41
CA CYS A 445 -6.00 22.56 20.32
C CYS A 445 -5.96 21.11 20.80
N TYR A 446 -6.43 20.20 19.93
CA TYR A 446 -6.28 18.77 20.18
C TYR A 446 -4.86 18.32 19.83
N ILE A 447 -4.17 17.72 20.79
CA ILE A 447 -2.87 17.09 20.60
C ILE A 447 -3.05 15.58 20.57
N ILE A 448 -2.38 14.94 19.63
CA ILE A 448 -2.30 13.49 19.60
C ILE A 448 -1.27 13.04 20.64
N ASP A 449 -1.66 12.05 21.45
CA ASP A 449 -0.77 11.49 22.47
C ASP A 449 0.48 10.83 21.86
N SER A 450 1.48 10.54 22.69
CA SER A 450 2.70 9.82 22.26
C SER A 450 2.64 8.34 22.61
N SER A 451 1.45 7.74 22.52
CA SER A 451 1.29 6.30 22.77
C SER A 451 2.01 5.45 21.70
N PRO A 452 2.41 4.21 22.02
CA PRO A 452 2.98 3.28 21.04
C PRO A 452 2.12 3.11 19.78
N ALA A 453 0.79 3.14 19.93
CA ALA A 453 -0.17 3.08 18.82
C ALA A 453 0.04 4.23 17.82
N VAL A 454 0.13 5.47 18.33
CA VAL A 454 0.33 6.67 17.52
C VAL A 454 1.69 6.65 16.85
N GLU A 455 2.75 6.39 17.62
CA GLU A 455 4.11 6.39 17.08
C GLU A 455 4.28 5.32 16.00
N THR A 456 3.74 4.12 16.23
CA THR A 456 3.72 3.04 15.23
C THR A 456 2.98 3.47 13.96
N TYR A 457 1.84 4.17 14.10
CA TYR A 457 1.10 4.69 12.95
C TYR A 457 1.91 5.75 12.17
N ILE A 458 2.54 6.69 12.87
CA ILE A 458 3.39 7.72 12.27
C ILE A 458 4.56 7.08 11.51
N GLU A 459 5.22 6.07 12.09
CA GLU A 459 6.32 5.36 11.45
C GLU A 459 5.88 4.64 10.17
N VAL A 460 4.72 3.97 10.18
CA VAL A 460 4.18 3.29 9.00
C VAL A 460 3.84 4.29 7.89
N GLU A 461 3.20 5.40 8.22
CA GLU A 461 2.86 6.45 7.24
C GLU A 461 4.12 7.17 6.73
N TYR A 462 5.12 7.37 7.59
CA TYR A 462 6.44 7.89 7.21
C TYR A 462 7.11 6.99 6.17
N GLN A 463 7.20 5.69 6.45
CA GLN A 463 7.80 4.72 5.52
C GLN A 463 7.04 4.63 4.20
N LYS A 464 5.71 4.77 4.22
CA LYS A 464 4.88 4.82 3.01
C LYS A 464 5.16 6.06 2.16
N ARG A 465 5.24 7.24 2.77
CA ARG A 465 5.59 8.49 2.06
C ARG A 465 7.02 8.44 1.53
N LEU A 466 7.94 7.89 2.31
CA LEU A 466 9.35 7.74 1.95
C LEU A 466 9.49 6.83 0.73
N SER A 467 8.85 5.66 0.78
CA SER A 467 8.81 4.71 -0.33
C SER A 467 8.16 5.28 -1.59
N ALA A 468 7.09 6.07 -1.46
CA ALA A 468 6.44 6.68 -2.62
C ALA A 468 7.33 7.77 -3.24
N LYS A 469 7.90 8.66 -2.41
CA LYS A 469 8.71 9.78 -2.87
C LYS A 469 10.04 9.33 -3.47
N TYR A 470 10.71 8.35 -2.86
CA TYR A 470 12.04 7.86 -3.21
C TYR A 470 12.05 6.42 -3.72
N PHE A 471 10.96 6.00 -4.37
CA PHE A 471 10.80 4.64 -4.88
C PHE A 471 12.01 4.13 -5.68
N PRO A 472 12.51 4.81 -6.73
CA PRO A 472 13.63 4.29 -7.52
C PRO A 472 14.94 4.23 -6.72
N GLU A 473 15.22 5.22 -5.86
CA GLU A 473 16.44 5.24 -5.04
C GLU A 473 16.44 4.13 -4.01
N ILE A 474 15.33 3.93 -3.30
CA ILE A 474 15.18 2.87 -2.31
C ILE A 474 15.28 1.52 -3.00
N LEU A 475 14.58 1.31 -4.12
CA LEU A 475 14.65 0.05 -4.85
C LEU A 475 16.07 -0.28 -5.32
N CYS A 476 16.79 0.68 -5.91
CA CYS A 476 18.18 0.48 -6.33
C CYS A 476 19.07 0.14 -5.13
N SER A 477 18.88 0.82 -3.99
CA SER A 477 19.61 0.58 -2.74
C SER A 477 19.35 -0.82 -2.18
N LEU A 478 18.09 -1.28 -2.20
CA LEU A 478 17.68 -2.62 -1.76
C LEU A 478 18.25 -3.73 -2.67
N ILE A 479 18.37 -3.49 -3.98
CA ILE A 479 18.97 -4.45 -4.91
C ILE A 479 20.48 -4.49 -4.72
N ALA A 480 21.13 -3.32 -4.68
CA ALA A 480 22.58 -3.21 -4.49
C ALA A 480 23.04 -3.82 -3.16
N SER A 481 22.24 -3.72 -2.09
CA SER A 481 22.57 -4.33 -0.79
C SER A 481 22.67 -5.85 -0.84
N THR A 482 22.07 -6.51 -1.84
CA THR A 482 22.22 -7.96 -2.07
C THR A 482 23.54 -8.34 -2.75
N GLY A 483 24.39 -7.35 -3.09
CA GLY A 483 25.64 -7.52 -3.82
C GLY A 483 25.49 -7.51 -5.35
N ALA A 484 24.27 -7.34 -5.86
CA ALA A 484 24.04 -7.22 -7.30
C ALA A 484 24.56 -5.90 -7.85
N THR A 485 25.18 -5.92 -9.03
CA THR A 485 25.53 -4.72 -9.78
C THR A 485 24.30 -4.20 -10.52
N LEU A 486 24.15 -2.87 -10.59
CA LEU A 486 23.06 -2.23 -11.32
C LEU A 486 23.57 -1.69 -12.64
N GLU A 487 22.91 -2.06 -13.74
CA GLU A 487 23.24 -1.59 -15.08
C GLU A 487 22.06 -0.79 -15.65
N LEU A 488 22.24 0.50 -15.91
CA LEU A 488 21.22 1.30 -16.57
C LEU A 488 21.22 1.00 -18.07
N ILE A 489 20.09 0.54 -18.60
CA ILE A 489 19.88 0.30 -20.03
C ILE A 489 18.86 1.28 -20.60
N SER A 490 19.04 1.67 -21.86
CA SER A 490 18.07 2.46 -22.62
C SER A 490 17.12 1.57 -23.41
N ALA A 491 15.93 2.12 -23.73
CA ALA A 491 15.09 1.52 -24.75
C ALA A 491 15.70 1.79 -26.13
N GLU A 492 15.79 0.77 -26.98
CA GLU A 492 16.32 0.93 -28.33
C GLU A 492 15.34 1.74 -29.20
N ASP A 493 15.85 2.77 -29.87
CA ASP A 493 15.03 3.66 -30.71
C ASP A 493 14.53 2.98 -31.99
N THR A 494 15.27 2.00 -32.50
CA THR A 494 14.91 1.18 -33.68
C THR A 494 13.61 0.38 -33.49
N GLU A 495 13.21 0.12 -32.24
CA GLU A 495 12.04 -0.69 -31.89
C GLU A 495 10.84 0.14 -31.43
N LYS A 496 10.91 1.48 -31.55
CA LYS A 496 9.86 2.42 -31.08
C LYS A 496 8.47 2.15 -31.66
N VAL A 497 8.38 1.80 -32.94
CA VAL A 497 7.10 1.46 -33.59
C VAL A 497 6.49 0.21 -32.94
N LYS A 498 7.29 -0.84 -32.70
CA LYS A 498 6.83 -2.07 -32.04
C LYS A 498 6.44 -1.82 -30.59
N ARG A 499 7.17 -0.96 -29.86
CA ARG A 499 6.81 -0.51 -28.50
C ARG A 499 5.43 0.13 -28.47
N ASN A 500 5.14 1.03 -29.40
CA ASN A 500 3.84 1.68 -29.50
C ASN A 500 2.72 0.66 -29.75
N VAL A 501 2.94 -0.29 -30.65
CA VAL A 501 1.96 -1.37 -30.91
C VAL A 501 1.69 -2.17 -29.63
N ILE A 502 2.72 -2.63 -28.93
CA ILE A 502 2.57 -3.34 -27.64
C ILE A 502 1.82 -2.50 -26.62
N SER A 503 2.16 -1.21 -26.49
CA SER A 503 1.49 -0.28 -25.57
C SER A 503 -0.01 -0.19 -25.84
N HIS A 504 -0.41 -0.04 -27.10
CA HIS A 504 -1.81 0.01 -27.50
C HIS A 504 -2.52 -1.33 -27.26
N THR A 505 -1.88 -2.45 -27.61
CA THR A 505 -2.44 -3.80 -27.41
C THR A 505 -2.68 -4.09 -25.93
N ILE A 506 -1.71 -3.79 -25.07
CA ILE A 506 -1.84 -3.98 -23.62
C ILE A 506 -2.93 -3.06 -23.07
N LYS A 507 -2.96 -1.78 -23.45
CA LYS A 507 -3.98 -0.83 -23.00
C LYS A 507 -5.39 -1.23 -23.43
N ASN A 508 -5.56 -1.73 -24.65
CA ASN A 508 -6.85 -2.23 -25.14
C ASN A 508 -7.29 -3.48 -24.38
N THR A 509 -6.35 -4.37 -24.08
CA THR A 509 -6.62 -5.58 -23.26
C THR A 509 -7.00 -5.18 -21.83
N GLU A 510 -6.30 -4.22 -21.22
CA GLU A 510 -6.63 -3.68 -19.89
C GLU A 510 -8.06 -3.07 -19.87
N LYS A 511 -8.45 -2.35 -20.92
CA LYS A 511 -9.81 -1.80 -21.06
C LYS A 511 -10.86 -2.90 -21.17
N LYS A 512 -10.62 -3.91 -22.01
CA LYS A 512 -11.54 -5.05 -22.16
C LYS A 512 -11.73 -5.76 -20.82
N ILE A 513 -10.63 -6.10 -20.15
CA ILE A 513 -10.64 -6.70 -18.81
C ILE A 513 -11.44 -5.86 -17.81
N LYS A 514 -11.25 -4.53 -17.81
CA LYS A 514 -12.01 -3.63 -16.92
C LYS A 514 -13.51 -3.72 -17.20
N GLY A 515 -13.91 -3.72 -18.47
CA GLY A 515 -15.31 -3.84 -18.86
C GLY A 515 -15.92 -5.19 -18.49
N ASP A 516 -15.19 -6.28 -18.72
CA ASP A 516 -15.61 -7.65 -18.36
C ASP A 516 -15.77 -7.81 -16.83
N ASP A 517 -14.84 -7.25 -16.05
CA ASP A 517 -14.92 -7.24 -14.58
C ASP A 517 -16.14 -6.40 -14.11
N ALA A 518 -16.35 -5.22 -14.70
CA ALA A 518 -17.46 -4.35 -14.33
C ALA A 518 -18.82 -4.98 -14.63
N GLU A 519 -18.93 -5.64 -15.78
CA GLU A 519 -20.12 -6.42 -16.17
C GLU A 519 -20.35 -7.60 -15.22
N SER A 520 -19.29 -8.30 -14.81
CA SER A 520 -19.40 -9.39 -13.83
C SER A 520 -19.91 -8.89 -12.47
N ILE A 521 -19.44 -7.73 -12.01
CA ILE A 521 -19.89 -7.10 -10.75
C ILE A 521 -21.33 -6.60 -10.85
N ALA A 522 -21.70 -5.98 -11.97
CA ALA A 522 -23.06 -5.51 -12.23
C ALA A 522 -24.09 -6.66 -12.29
N ASN A 523 -23.65 -7.86 -12.66
CA ASN A 523 -24.50 -9.06 -12.72
C ASN A 523 -24.36 -9.98 -11.51
N ALA A 524 -23.56 -9.61 -10.50
CA ALA A 524 -23.35 -10.44 -9.32
C ALA A 524 -24.63 -10.45 -8.45
N PRO A 525 -24.90 -11.55 -7.72
CA PRO A 525 -26.04 -11.58 -6.80
C PRO A 525 -25.86 -10.54 -5.69
N ASP A 526 -26.96 -9.93 -5.26
CA ASP A 526 -26.97 -9.12 -4.05
C ASP A 526 -26.94 -10.03 -2.81
N ILE A 527 -26.16 -9.64 -1.82
CA ILE A 527 -25.99 -10.38 -0.55
C ILE A 527 -26.27 -9.47 0.63
N THR A 528 -26.75 -10.06 1.71
CA THR A 528 -26.99 -9.38 2.98
C THR A 528 -25.67 -8.96 3.65
N PRO A 529 -25.70 -7.98 4.57
CA PRO A 529 -24.51 -7.61 5.35
C PRO A 529 -23.88 -8.78 6.12
N ASP A 530 -24.69 -9.72 6.62
CA ASP A 530 -24.19 -10.90 7.35
C ASP A 530 -23.48 -11.88 6.41
N GLU A 531 -24.07 -12.18 5.24
CA GLU A 531 -23.41 -12.98 4.21
C GLU A 531 -22.12 -12.33 3.71
N ALA A 532 -22.10 -11.00 3.57
CA ALA A 532 -20.91 -10.26 3.19
C ALA A 532 -19.80 -10.35 4.24
N GLU A 533 -20.14 -10.31 5.54
CA GLU A 533 -19.17 -10.48 6.61
C GLU A 533 -18.65 -11.92 6.67
N ILE A 534 -19.52 -12.93 6.48
CA ILE A 534 -19.12 -14.35 6.36
C ILE A 534 -18.14 -14.52 5.19
N LEU A 535 -18.47 -14.00 3.99
CA LEU A 535 -17.60 -14.08 2.82
C LEU A 535 -16.27 -13.35 3.03
N LYS A 536 -16.28 -12.17 3.65
CA LYS A 536 -15.06 -11.41 3.97
C LYS A 536 -14.16 -12.16 4.95
N GLN A 537 -14.75 -12.92 5.87
CA GLN A 537 -14.00 -13.78 6.79
C GLN A 537 -13.42 -15.00 6.08
N ASN A 538 -14.12 -15.54 5.06
CA ASN A 538 -13.67 -16.68 4.27
C ASN A 538 -12.28 -16.42 3.59
N PRO A 539 -11.26 -17.22 3.93
CA PRO A 539 -9.93 -17.11 3.34
C PRO A 539 -9.84 -17.66 1.91
N ILE A 540 -10.71 -18.58 1.52
CA ILE A 540 -10.70 -19.30 0.23
C ILE A 540 -11.93 -18.85 -0.58
N ARG A 541 -11.98 -17.55 -0.87
CA ARG A 541 -13.04 -16.97 -1.71
C ARG A 541 -12.86 -17.36 -3.16
N SER A 542 -13.92 -17.81 -3.80
CA SER A 542 -13.95 -18.00 -5.25
C SER A 542 -13.79 -16.66 -5.98
N PHE A 543 -13.49 -16.70 -7.29
CA PHE A 543 -13.54 -15.47 -8.10
C PHE A 543 -14.92 -14.81 -8.02
N THR A 544 -16.00 -15.61 -8.09
CA THR A 544 -17.38 -15.14 -7.97
C THR A 544 -17.65 -14.48 -6.63
N ASP A 545 -17.18 -15.05 -5.51
CA ASP A 545 -17.36 -14.48 -4.18
C ASP A 545 -16.72 -13.09 -4.07
N ASN A 546 -15.54 -12.91 -4.69
CA ASN A 546 -14.85 -11.62 -4.71
C ASN A 546 -15.63 -10.57 -5.53
N ILE A 547 -16.30 -10.99 -6.61
CA ILE A 547 -17.13 -10.14 -7.46
C ILE A 547 -18.43 -9.75 -6.72
N THR A 548 -19.10 -10.71 -6.09
CA THR A 548 -20.27 -10.51 -5.23
C THR A 548 -19.98 -9.54 -4.09
N LEU A 549 -18.85 -9.71 -3.40
CA LEU A 549 -18.47 -8.83 -2.30
C LEU A 549 -18.16 -7.40 -2.78
N GLN A 550 -17.59 -7.23 -3.98
CA GLN A 550 -17.39 -5.91 -4.56
C GLN A 550 -18.72 -5.21 -4.84
N ARG A 551 -19.70 -5.93 -5.41
CA ARG A 551 -21.06 -5.41 -5.61
C ARG A 551 -21.68 -4.98 -4.28
N HIS A 552 -21.60 -5.82 -3.25
CA HIS A 552 -22.08 -5.48 -1.91
C HIS A 552 -21.39 -4.23 -1.34
N TYR A 553 -20.08 -4.06 -1.54
CA TYR A 553 -19.41 -2.84 -1.08
C TYR A 553 -19.87 -1.58 -1.82
N LEU A 554 -20.15 -1.67 -3.12
CA LEU A 554 -20.76 -0.56 -3.86
C LEU A 554 -22.15 -0.24 -3.30
N TRP A 555 -22.99 -1.26 -3.08
CA TRP A 555 -24.31 -1.08 -2.44
C TRP A 555 -24.17 -0.41 -1.07
N LYS A 556 -23.27 -0.93 -0.23
CA LYS A 556 -23.02 -0.42 1.11
C LYS A 556 -22.65 1.07 1.06
N ILE A 557 -21.78 1.47 0.15
CA ILE A 557 -21.32 2.84 0.02
C ILE A 557 -22.41 3.74 -0.56
N TYR A 558 -22.98 3.36 -1.70
CA TYR A 558 -23.78 4.26 -2.53
C TYR A 558 -25.29 4.17 -2.28
N ALA A 559 -25.79 3.05 -1.74
CA ALA A 559 -27.22 2.81 -1.50
C ALA A 559 -27.57 2.72 0.00
N SER A 560 -26.76 2.04 0.83
CA SER A 560 -27.13 1.79 2.24
C SER A 560 -26.89 2.97 3.19
N GLY A 561 -25.95 3.85 2.87
CA GLY A 561 -25.53 4.96 3.73
C GLY A 561 -24.67 4.63 4.92
N ASP A 562 -24.30 3.36 5.06
CA ASP A 562 -23.25 2.93 5.97
C ASP A 562 -21.86 3.30 5.42
N ILE A 563 -21.36 4.45 5.86
CA ILE A 563 -19.98 4.89 5.64
C ILE A 563 -19.02 4.55 6.80
N GLY A 564 -19.36 3.56 7.65
CA GLY A 564 -18.42 2.95 8.60
C GLY A 564 -18.40 3.53 10.01
N GLY A 565 -19.50 4.15 10.47
CA GLY A 565 -19.67 4.58 11.86
C GLY A 565 -20.74 3.75 12.56
N LYS A 566 -20.39 3.04 13.65
CA LYS A 566 -21.29 2.11 14.37
C LYS A 566 -22.62 2.70 14.88
N ASN A 567 -22.80 4.03 14.88
CA ASN A 567 -23.93 4.67 15.56
C ASN A 567 -24.78 5.61 14.67
N ASP A 568 -24.67 5.55 13.34
CA ASP A 568 -25.43 6.49 12.48
C ASP A 568 -25.67 5.92 11.07
N ILE A 569 -26.59 4.94 10.98
CA ILE A 569 -27.16 4.46 9.72
C ILE A 569 -28.28 5.45 9.36
N ARG A 570 -28.03 6.31 8.37
CA ARG A 570 -29.14 6.96 7.65
C ARG A 570 -29.43 6.11 6.44
N ASP A 571 -30.61 5.50 6.42
CA ASP A 571 -31.16 4.93 5.20
C ASP A 571 -31.30 6.06 4.18
N TRP A 572 -30.60 5.94 3.04
CA TRP A 572 -30.74 6.92 1.95
C TRP A 572 -32.10 6.81 1.23
N GLY A 573 -32.96 5.86 1.64
CA GLY A 573 -34.25 5.60 1.01
C GLY A 573 -34.13 4.89 -0.33
N MET A 574 -32.95 4.33 -0.64
CA MET A 574 -32.72 3.63 -1.90
C MET A 574 -33.25 2.20 -1.81
N ASN A 575 -34.36 1.94 -2.50
CA ASN A 575 -34.94 0.60 -2.54
C ASN A 575 -34.09 -0.35 -3.42
N ASN A 576 -34.31 -1.65 -3.27
CA ASN A 576 -33.55 -2.67 -3.98
C ASN A 576 -33.73 -2.62 -5.50
N ASP A 577 -34.93 -2.29 -5.99
CA ASP A 577 -35.22 -2.25 -7.43
C ASP A 577 -34.46 -1.11 -8.12
N ASP A 578 -34.32 0.04 -7.45
CA ASP A 578 -33.57 1.19 -7.96
C ASP A 578 -32.07 0.95 -7.83
N TRP A 579 -31.61 0.23 -6.81
CA TRP A 579 -30.23 -0.24 -6.74
C TRP A 579 -29.88 -1.17 -7.92
N ILE A 580 -30.75 -2.14 -8.21
CA ILE A 580 -30.55 -3.09 -9.31
C ILE A 580 -30.48 -2.34 -10.65
N LYS A 581 -31.32 -1.32 -10.86
CA LYS A 581 -31.26 -0.46 -12.05
C LYS A 581 -30.01 0.43 -12.10
N LEU A 582 -29.58 0.96 -10.96
CA LEU A 582 -28.41 1.86 -10.87
C LEU A 582 -27.09 1.11 -11.05
N CYS A 583 -26.94 -0.08 -10.44
CA CYS A 583 -25.69 -0.84 -10.43
C CYS A 583 -25.48 -1.61 -11.74
N ASP A 584 -25.52 -0.89 -12.85
CA ASP A 584 -25.20 -1.38 -14.18
C ASP A 584 -23.69 -1.34 -14.46
N LYS A 585 -23.31 -1.84 -15.64
CA LYS A 585 -21.90 -1.91 -16.07
C LYS A 585 -21.23 -0.53 -16.07
N ASP A 586 -21.91 0.50 -16.56
CA ASP A 586 -21.35 1.84 -16.70
C ASP A 586 -21.14 2.48 -15.32
N PHE A 587 -22.10 2.31 -14.42
CA PHE A 587 -21.97 2.70 -13.03
C PHE A 587 -20.75 2.03 -12.38
N VAL A 588 -20.62 0.71 -12.48
CA VAL A 588 -19.47 0.00 -11.89
C VAL A 588 -18.16 0.48 -12.50
N GLU A 589 -18.10 0.66 -13.81
CA GLU A 589 -16.90 1.12 -14.52
C GLU A 589 -16.39 2.48 -14.03
N ILE A 590 -17.31 3.37 -13.67
CA ILE A 590 -17.03 4.73 -13.21
C ILE A 590 -16.76 4.73 -11.70
N TYR A 591 -17.65 4.15 -10.91
CA TYR A 591 -17.70 4.33 -9.46
C TYR A 591 -16.95 3.26 -8.65
N ASN A 592 -16.61 2.12 -9.24
CA ASN A 592 -15.68 1.16 -8.64
C ASN A 592 -14.20 1.61 -8.81
N ASN A 593 -13.94 2.90 -8.56
CA ASN A 593 -12.62 3.51 -8.60
C ASN A 593 -12.35 4.30 -7.30
N PRO A 594 -11.11 4.30 -6.77
CA PRO A 594 -10.80 4.96 -5.49
C PRO A 594 -11.06 6.46 -5.47
N GLU A 595 -10.92 7.14 -6.61
CA GLU A 595 -11.07 8.60 -6.70
C GLU A 595 -12.54 9.04 -6.60
N PRO A 596 -13.48 8.54 -7.44
CA PRO A 596 -14.91 8.74 -7.24
C PRO A 596 -15.40 8.32 -5.84
N LEU A 597 -14.89 7.20 -5.32
CA LEU A 597 -15.19 6.75 -3.97
C LEU A 597 -14.77 7.78 -2.90
N GLN A 598 -13.57 8.35 -3.02
CA GLN A 598 -13.08 9.36 -2.10
C GLN A 598 -13.93 10.64 -2.17
N TYR A 599 -14.34 11.06 -3.37
CA TYR A 599 -15.24 12.21 -3.52
C TYR A 599 -16.60 11.94 -2.90
N PHE A 600 -17.21 10.79 -3.19
CA PHE A 600 -18.53 10.44 -2.64
C PHE A 600 -18.52 10.38 -1.11
N ARG A 601 -17.50 9.77 -0.51
CA ARG A 601 -17.37 9.73 0.96
C ARG A 601 -17.27 11.14 1.57
N LYS A 602 -16.55 12.05 0.93
CA LYS A 602 -16.50 13.46 1.35
C LYS A 602 -17.88 14.10 1.27
N LEU A 603 -18.63 13.85 0.20
CA LEU A 603 -19.98 14.41 0.02
C LEU A 603 -20.97 13.94 1.07
N VAL A 604 -21.00 12.63 1.33
CA VAL A 604 -21.83 12.06 2.39
C VAL A 604 -21.51 12.70 3.74
N TYR A 605 -20.23 12.87 4.04
CA TYR A 605 -19.80 13.52 5.28
C TYR A 605 -20.30 14.97 5.38
N PHE A 606 -20.25 15.74 4.28
CA PHE A 606 -20.76 17.11 4.26
C PHE A 606 -22.27 17.18 4.48
N ARG A 607 -23.07 16.33 3.83
CA ARG A 607 -24.53 16.28 4.04
C ARG A 607 -24.91 15.97 5.50
N ARG A 608 -24.10 15.19 6.22
CA ARG A 608 -24.30 14.95 7.67
C ARG A 608 -24.27 16.22 8.51
N GLN A 609 -23.67 17.31 8.02
CA GLN A 609 -23.55 18.59 8.72
C GLN A 609 -24.70 19.57 8.41
N GLY A 610 -25.73 19.16 7.64
CA GLY A 610 -26.92 19.98 7.38
C GLY A 610 -26.67 21.26 6.58
N SER A 611 -25.53 21.36 5.88
CA SER A 611 -25.16 22.53 5.07
C SER A 611 -25.62 22.35 3.63
N ASN A 612 -26.31 23.35 3.07
CA ASN A 612 -26.70 23.42 1.65
C ASN A 612 -25.46 23.73 0.77
N ALA A 613 -25.28 23.05 -0.38
CA ALA A 613 -24.09 23.19 -1.24
C ALA A 613 -23.92 24.59 -1.80
N THR A 614 -25.00 25.24 -2.23
CA THR A 614 -24.94 26.58 -2.80
C THR A 614 -24.41 27.58 -1.76
N ASN A 615 -24.98 27.56 -0.54
CA ASN A 615 -24.48 28.36 0.57
C ASN A 615 -23.05 27.98 0.99
N SER A 616 -22.64 26.72 0.81
CA SER A 616 -21.29 26.26 1.17
C SER A 616 -20.24 26.71 0.15
N ILE A 617 -20.59 26.73 -1.15
CA ILE A 617 -19.75 27.25 -2.23
C ILE A 617 -19.63 28.77 -2.09
N GLU A 618 -20.74 29.48 -1.86
CA GLU A 618 -20.74 30.91 -1.62
C GLU A 618 -19.95 31.26 -0.35
N ASN A 619 -20.12 30.52 0.75
CA ASN A 619 -19.32 30.74 1.97
C ASN A 619 -17.84 30.37 1.79
N LEU A 620 -17.48 29.43 0.90
CA LEU A 620 -16.09 29.10 0.59
C LEU A 620 -15.46 30.16 -0.33
N GLU A 621 -16.20 30.69 -1.30
CA GLU A 621 -15.78 31.81 -2.15
C GLU A 621 -15.63 33.10 -1.31
N VAL A 622 -16.59 33.38 -0.41
CA VAL A 622 -16.53 34.49 0.56
C VAL A 622 -15.42 34.28 1.60
N LYS A 623 -15.13 33.05 2.04
CA LYS A 623 -13.99 32.78 2.94
C LYS A 623 -12.63 32.83 2.22
N GLU A 624 -12.55 32.44 0.95
CA GLU A 624 -11.35 32.66 0.13
C GLU A 624 -11.10 34.17 -0.09
N GLU A 625 -12.15 34.99 -0.24
CA GLU A 625 -12.06 36.45 -0.30
C GLU A 625 -11.75 37.10 1.06
N MET A 626 -12.44 36.72 2.14
CA MET A 626 -12.23 37.25 3.51
C MET A 626 -10.88 36.85 4.10
N GLN A 627 -10.34 35.66 3.82
CA GLN A 627 -8.98 35.28 4.26
C GLN A 627 -7.88 36.06 3.54
N TRP A 628 -8.18 36.62 2.36
CA TRP A 628 -7.30 37.58 1.70
C TRP A 628 -7.28 38.95 2.38
N GLU A 629 -8.33 39.27 3.14
CA GLU A 629 -8.42 40.46 3.99
C GLU A 629 -7.89 40.21 5.42
N ASP A 630 -8.17 39.05 6.05
CA ASP A 630 -7.75 38.72 7.43
C ASP A 630 -6.25 38.37 7.56
N SER A 631 -5.61 37.88 6.48
CA SER A 631 -4.15 37.71 6.43
C SER A 631 -3.38 39.04 6.41
N TYR A 632 -4.09 40.17 6.31
CA TYR A 632 -3.54 41.52 6.36
C TYR A 632 -3.40 42.07 7.80
N ASP A 633 -4.14 41.55 8.78
CA ASP A 633 -4.26 42.13 10.13
C ASP A 633 -3.73 41.26 11.31
N SER A 634 -3.24 40.04 11.09
CA SER A 634 -2.58 39.25 12.16
C SER A 634 -1.05 39.19 12.00
N MET A 635 -0.31 39.75 12.96
CA MET A 635 1.15 39.65 13.08
C MET A 635 1.59 38.45 13.96
N ASP A 636 1.06 37.25 13.68
CA ASP A 636 1.50 36.02 14.36
C ASP A 636 1.94 34.95 13.33
N PRO A 637 3.21 34.47 13.35
CA PRO A 637 3.69 33.41 12.47
C PRO A 637 2.99 32.05 12.66
N SER A 638 2.14 31.89 13.67
CA SER A 638 1.34 30.68 13.93
C SER A 638 0.07 30.55 13.06
N SER A 639 -0.35 31.62 12.37
CA SER A 639 -1.61 31.63 11.58
C SER A 639 -1.44 31.26 10.10
N VAL A 640 -0.21 31.00 9.65
CA VAL A 640 0.09 30.67 8.25
C VAL A 640 0.20 29.17 8.04
N ASP A 641 -0.90 28.41 8.19
CA ASP A 641 -1.05 27.12 7.49
C ASP A 641 -2.47 26.51 7.50
N LEU A 642 -3.51 27.31 7.22
CA LEU A 642 -4.87 26.78 6.97
C LEU A 642 -5.15 26.41 5.50
N HIS A 643 -4.12 26.43 4.63
CA HIS A 643 -4.26 25.91 3.27
C HIS A 643 -4.17 24.38 3.23
N LYS A 644 -5.25 23.68 3.60
CA LYS A 644 -5.39 22.27 3.20
C LYS A 644 -6.75 21.61 3.22
N PHE A 645 -7.87 22.33 3.06
CA PHE A 645 -9.14 21.64 2.80
C PHE A 645 -10.05 22.46 1.87
N TYR A 646 -10.31 21.90 0.69
CA TYR A 646 -11.31 22.29 -0.33
C TYR A 646 -10.96 23.48 -1.23
N SER A 647 -10.46 23.19 -2.44
CA SER A 647 -10.48 24.21 -3.51
C SER A 647 -11.89 24.34 -4.08
N VAL A 648 -12.35 25.55 -4.39
CA VAL A 648 -13.61 25.82 -5.12
C VAL A 648 -13.75 24.95 -6.38
N LYS A 649 -12.63 24.62 -7.05
CA LYS A 649 -12.60 23.70 -8.21
C LYS A 649 -13.08 22.28 -7.90
N GLN A 650 -12.80 21.78 -6.69
CA GLN A 650 -13.24 20.45 -6.24
C GLN A 650 -14.74 20.42 -5.96
N TRP A 651 -15.30 21.52 -5.42
CA TRP A 651 -16.74 21.67 -5.21
C TRP A 651 -17.52 21.90 -6.50
N LYS A 652 -16.95 22.65 -7.46
CA LYS A 652 -17.52 22.76 -8.81
C LYS A 652 -17.58 21.40 -9.52
N ALA A 653 -16.58 20.53 -9.33
CA ALA A 653 -16.61 19.17 -9.88
C ALA A 653 -17.71 18.29 -9.26
N VAL A 654 -17.96 18.45 -7.96
CA VAL A 654 -19.07 17.78 -7.23
C VAL A 654 -20.43 18.28 -7.69
N HIS A 655 -20.61 19.59 -7.80
CA HIS A 655 -21.85 20.19 -8.27
C HIS A 655 -22.14 19.71 -9.70
N ASN A 656 -21.13 19.69 -10.56
CA ASN A 656 -21.23 19.15 -11.91
C ASN A 656 -21.56 17.64 -11.92
N LEU A 657 -21.05 16.86 -10.94
CA LEU A 657 -21.39 15.44 -10.78
C LEU A 657 -22.88 15.26 -10.52
N VAL A 658 -23.46 16.04 -9.60
CA VAL A 658 -24.88 15.99 -9.24
C VAL A 658 -25.77 16.45 -10.39
N GLN A 659 -25.33 17.47 -11.15
CA GLN A 659 -26.01 17.90 -12.36
C GLN A 659 -25.92 16.89 -13.50
N SER A 660 -24.81 16.17 -13.62
CA SER A 660 -24.62 15.17 -14.68
C SER A 660 -25.51 13.93 -14.52
N ILE A 661 -25.96 13.66 -13.30
CA ILE A 661 -26.98 12.62 -12.99
C ILE A 661 -28.41 13.20 -12.96
N GLY A 662 -28.57 14.46 -13.41
CA GLY A 662 -29.83 15.13 -13.74
C GLY A 662 -30.59 15.78 -12.59
N PHE A 663 -29.94 16.00 -11.45
CA PHE A 663 -30.48 16.83 -10.36
C PHE A 663 -30.07 18.30 -10.53
N ARG A 664 -30.86 19.23 -9.99
CA ARG A 664 -30.56 20.67 -10.09
C ARG A 664 -29.33 21.07 -9.26
N ASP A 665 -29.19 20.51 -8.05
CA ASP A 665 -28.07 20.71 -7.10
C ASP A 665 -28.07 19.58 -6.04
N ILE A 666 -27.07 19.54 -5.13
CA ILE A 666 -26.93 18.56 -4.05
C ILE A 666 -28.12 18.57 -3.08
N ASP A 667 -28.91 19.64 -3.04
CA ASP A 667 -30.05 19.80 -2.14
C ASP A 667 -31.39 19.64 -2.86
N ASP A 668 -31.38 19.15 -4.10
CA ASP A 668 -32.60 18.88 -4.85
C ASP A 668 -33.44 17.82 -4.12
N MET A 669 -34.62 18.21 -3.62
CA MET A 669 -35.51 17.31 -2.89
C MET A 669 -36.03 16.15 -3.75
N ASN A 670 -35.91 16.22 -5.07
CA ASN A 670 -36.21 15.09 -5.97
C ASN A 670 -35.16 13.97 -5.90
N ILE A 671 -34.03 14.17 -5.21
CA ILE A 671 -33.06 13.12 -4.86
C ILE A 671 -33.69 12.08 -3.91
N LEU A 672 -34.77 12.44 -3.20
CA LEU A 672 -35.39 11.63 -2.15
C LEU A 672 -36.48 10.68 -2.64
N SER A 673 -36.71 10.58 -3.95
CA SER A 673 -37.64 9.61 -4.54
C SER A 673 -36.85 8.73 -5.52
N GLY A 674 -36.68 7.44 -5.18
CA GLY A 674 -35.97 6.48 -6.02
C GLY A 674 -36.56 6.33 -7.44
N ASP A 675 -37.84 6.64 -7.59
CA ASP A 675 -38.56 6.66 -8.87
C ASP A 675 -38.06 7.78 -9.81
N ASP A 676 -37.68 8.95 -9.29
CA ASP A 676 -37.23 10.09 -10.09
C ASP A 676 -35.76 9.94 -10.54
N VAL A 677 -34.91 9.34 -9.70
CA VAL A 677 -33.53 8.97 -10.06
C VAL A 677 -33.53 8.02 -11.28
N THR A 678 -34.41 7.02 -11.24
CA THR A 678 -34.59 6.04 -12.32
C THR A 678 -35.10 6.68 -13.62
N LYS A 679 -36.03 7.64 -13.51
CA LYS A 679 -36.66 8.31 -14.65
C LYS A 679 -35.72 9.28 -15.36
N VAL A 680 -34.92 10.02 -14.58
CA VAL A 680 -33.91 10.97 -15.08
C VAL A 680 -32.73 10.23 -15.72
N PHE A 681 -32.31 9.10 -15.15
CA PHE A 681 -31.27 8.25 -15.76
C PHE A 681 -31.71 7.69 -17.13
N LYS A 682 -32.95 7.19 -17.24
CA LYS A 682 -33.53 6.75 -18.55
C LYS A 682 -33.59 7.89 -19.58
N GLN A 683 -33.94 9.11 -19.17
CA GLN A 683 -33.94 10.28 -20.08
C GLN A 683 -32.54 10.73 -20.50
N SER A 684 -31.51 10.44 -19.71
CA SER A 684 -30.12 10.76 -20.06
C SER A 684 -29.50 9.77 -21.06
N GLN A 685 -29.95 8.51 -21.07
CA GLN A 685 -29.55 7.51 -22.08
C GLN A 685 -30.02 7.85 -23.50
N GLU A 686 -31.10 8.64 -23.66
CA GLU A 686 -31.58 9.08 -24.98
C GLU A 686 -30.81 10.28 -25.56
N LYS A 687 -29.92 10.91 -24.79
CA LYS A 687 -29.16 12.12 -25.18
C LYS A 687 -27.65 11.93 -25.31
N ILE A 688 -27.13 10.72 -25.08
CA ILE A 688 -25.75 10.30 -25.37
C ILE A 688 -25.79 9.41 -26.62
#